data_AF-A0AAP0BLR5-F1
#
_entry.id   AF-A0AAP0BLR5-F1
#
_cell.length_a   1.000
_cell.length_b   1.000
_cell.length_c   1.000
_cell.angle_alpha   90.00
_cell.angle_beta   90.00
_cell.angle_gamma   90.00
#
_symmetry.space_group_name_H-M   'P 1'
#
loop_
_entity.id
_entity.type
_entity.pdbx_description
1 polymer ?
#
loop_
_entity_poly.entity_id
_entity_poly.type
_entity_poly.pdbx_seq_one_letter_code
_entity_poly.pdbx_strand_id
1 'polypeptide(L)'
;MSELENANEGEHATGFSSIAKSVIHRCCRILLISIDKLLQSFENEISDNIKLHSNYARNIIEFCSYKTLRVITEQPDLLGDKDIRHLMFEMMLAWEAPDIESEALLKESSFCKHPINDDEDDGSLFYLSATSMAVQVDYKNTVGLEAFAKIAPACPAVADSITVHNLFDALTSTSGGQLHLLIYDKYLKSLNKVLNSAKCLTGPSSTSALNLALEEIILDFEGTMPTNPVFQHIGMSSSPGRLTLTSHALYFERSKVGSYDRAIRYDLATNLKQVVKREMSGPWGAHLFDNAVMYKSNSLTEPIFFEFPQIIGHSRRDYWLAIIREVLYAHTFIRKFNLKQFKREEALSLAMLGIFRFRVMRDYFHVIPSEFRSTLSFNLAEKLPKGDKILEALYDHLELLLARNHHCDAIEVSFDGRMQNSPFPIAIYALSKLGFTLLPSELWPNDIEILHSDVHLGETSSLQKAIKKTICYSGRAEAAQATLDQVKVEDIDTKLAVIRELLFPVFELGKWLYSLTEWQDNLKSTLFLLLILYNMYRGWIWHMWPCIFFSLSVIILWNKYYRKGRQIEAFKITIPPNRSTVELLLTLQETTSQLETYVQTGCIALLKLRAILFAAFPQSTNKVAYSLLAVAVIFTFIPLRHLVMIVLLEFYTREMPPRKESSEKLIRRLREWWVRIPAAPVQLIKPPATKQTKVNN
;
A
#
# COMPACT_ATOMS: atom_id res chain seq x y z
N MET A 1 31.08 17.92 -50.95
CA MET A 1 31.01 18.34 -49.54
C MET A 1 29.73 17.87 -48.84
N SER A 2 28.91 17.03 -49.48
CA SER A 2 27.64 16.48 -48.98
C SER A 2 27.70 14.97 -48.65
N GLU A 3 28.86 14.34 -48.82
CA GLU A 3 29.07 12.91 -48.49
C GLU A 3 29.89 12.72 -47.21
N LEU A 4 30.50 13.78 -46.68
CA LEU A 4 31.26 13.73 -45.43
C LEU A 4 30.40 14.02 -44.18
N GLU A 5 29.21 14.62 -44.33
CA GLU A 5 28.26 14.83 -43.22
C GLU A 5 27.47 13.56 -42.88
N ASN A 6 27.22 12.67 -43.85
CA ASN A 6 26.56 11.37 -43.58
C ASN A 6 27.48 10.33 -42.93
N ALA A 7 28.80 10.56 -42.89
CA ALA A 7 29.74 9.62 -42.27
C ALA A 7 29.85 9.81 -40.75
N ASN A 8 29.54 11.00 -40.21
CA ASN A 8 29.65 11.30 -38.79
C ASN A 8 28.39 10.93 -37.97
N GLU A 9 27.23 10.73 -38.60
CA GLU A 9 26.01 10.25 -37.90
C GLU A 9 26.13 8.77 -37.45
N GLY A 10 27.13 8.04 -37.97
CA GLY A 10 27.25 6.58 -37.79
C GLY A 10 27.98 6.11 -36.52
N GLU A 11 28.89 6.89 -35.93
CA GLU A 11 29.79 6.37 -34.87
C GLU A 11 29.21 6.45 -33.45
N HIS A 12 28.39 7.46 -33.13
CA HIS A 12 27.85 7.63 -31.77
C HIS A 12 26.61 6.76 -31.45
N ALA A 13 26.02 6.09 -32.45
CA ALA A 13 24.80 5.29 -32.32
C ALA A 13 25.03 3.77 -32.35
N THR A 14 26.27 3.30 -32.19
CA THR A 14 26.64 1.88 -32.40
C THR A 14 26.24 0.93 -31.26
N GLY A 15 25.81 1.44 -30.10
CA GLY A 15 25.42 0.62 -28.93
C GLY A 15 23.91 0.36 -28.71
N PHE A 16 23.04 1.22 -29.25
CA PHE A 16 21.60 1.20 -28.91
C PHE A 16 20.79 0.14 -29.68
N SER A 17 19.74 -0.37 -29.04
CA SER A 17 18.74 -1.26 -29.65
C SER A 17 17.97 -0.57 -30.78
N SER A 18 17.35 -1.37 -31.65
CA SER A 18 16.57 -0.83 -32.79
C SER A 18 15.40 0.06 -32.33
N ILE A 19 14.74 -0.33 -31.24
CA ILE A 19 13.65 0.42 -30.60
C ILE A 19 14.19 1.70 -29.95
N ALA A 20 15.31 1.63 -29.24
CA ALA A 20 15.91 2.81 -28.60
C ALA A 20 16.30 3.89 -29.62
N LYS A 21 16.88 3.50 -30.77
CA LYS A 21 17.19 4.44 -31.87
C LYS A 21 15.93 5.13 -32.40
N SER A 22 14.86 4.37 -32.63
CA SER A 22 13.58 4.90 -33.08
C SER A 22 13.00 5.91 -32.07
N VAL A 23 13.04 5.58 -30.78
CA VAL A 23 12.55 6.45 -29.70
C VAL A 23 13.38 7.74 -29.63
N ILE A 24 14.71 7.66 -29.64
CA ILE A 24 15.58 8.85 -29.60
C ILE A 24 15.29 9.77 -30.79
N HIS A 25 15.18 9.22 -32.01
CA HIS A 25 14.86 10.00 -33.20
C HIS A 25 13.48 10.66 -33.11
N ARG A 26 12.45 9.93 -32.64
CA ARG A 26 11.11 10.48 -32.41
C ARG A 26 11.10 11.57 -31.34
N CYS A 27 11.84 11.39 -30.26
CA CYS A 27 12.02 12.40 -29.20
C CYS A 27 12.69 13.67 -29.75
N CYS A 28 13.80 13.53 -30.48
CA CYS A 28 14.50 14.64 -31.13
C CYS A 28 13.58 15.43 -32.07
N ARG A 29 12.74 14.74 -32.85
CA ARG A 29 11.76 15.36 -33.73
C ARG A 29 10.69 16.16 -32.98
N ILE A 30 10.22 15.67 -31.83
CA ILE A 30 9.23 16.38 -30.99
C ILE A 30 9.87 17.58 -30.29
N LEU A 31 11.12 17.43 -29.83
CA LEU A 31 11.87 18.48 -29.17
C LEU A 31 12.43 19.54 -30.15
N LEU A 32 12.44 19.26 -31.45
CA LEU A 32 13.05 20.07 -32.51
C LEU A 32 14.56 20.30 -32.30
N ILE A 33 15.27 19.27 -31.82
CA ILE A 33 16.72 19.29 -31.52
C ILE A 33 17.42 18.15 -32.27
N SER A 34 18.69 18.32 -32.67
CA SER A 34 19.51 17.25 -33.26
C SER A 34 19.99 16.24 -32.21
N ILE A 35 20.32 15.01 -32.63
CA ILE A 35 20.80 13.96 -31.71
C ILE A 35 22.07 14.42 -30.99
N ASP A 36 23.01 15.05 -31.69
CA ASP A 36 24.27 15.55 -31.10
C ASP A 36 24.02 16.61 -30.04
N LYS A 37 23.07 17.52 -30.28
CA LYS A 37 22.68 18.53 -29.27
C LYS A 37 21.99 17.90 -28.08
N LEU A 38 21.21 16.84 -28.27
CA LEU A 38 20.60 16.09 -27.17
C LEU A 38 21.67 15.40 -26.31
N LEU A 39 22.64 14.73 -26.93
CA LEU A 39 23.77 14.10 -26.22
C LEU A 39 24.64 15.14 -25.52
N GLN A 40 24.94 16.27 -26.16
CA GLN A 40 25.67 17.37 -25.53
C GLN A 40 24.90 17.94 -24.33
N SER A 41 23.58 18.09 -24.43
CA SER A 41 22.75 18.51 -23.29
C SER A 41 22.74 17.49 -22.16
N PHE A 42 22.76 16.20 -22.48
CA PHE A 42 22.88 15.11 -21.50
C PHE A 42 24.23 15.15 -20.78
N GLU A 43 25.33 15.32 -21.53
CA GLU A 43 26.68 15.38 -20.96
C GLU A 43 26.90 16.60 -20.05
N ASN A 44 26.27 17.73 -20.39
CA ASN A 44 26.37 18.99 -19.64
C ASN A 44 25.45 19.04 -18.40
N GLU A 45 24.25 18.45 -18.45
CA GLU A 45 23.25 18.54 -17.38
C GLU A 45 23.45 17.48 -16.26
N ILE A 46 24.29 16.46 -16.46
CA ILE A 46 24.35 15.28 -15.59
C ILE A 46 25.71 15.11 -14.90
N SER A 47 25.67 14.88 -13.59
CA SER A 47 26.83 14.58 -12.74
C SER A 47 27.57 13.31 -13.18
N ASP A 48 28.91 13.34 -13.13
CA ASP A 48 29.78 12.23 -13.56
C ASP A 48 29.53 10.91 -12.81
N ASN A 49 28.94 10.95 -11.61
CA ASN A 49 28.58 9.75 -10.83
C ASN A 49 27.48 8.90 -11.48
N ILE A 50 26.65 9.47 -12.34
CA ILE A 50 25.55 8.78 -13.06
C ILE A 50 26.05 8.17 -14.39
N LYS A 51 27.24 8.56 -14.85
CA LYS A 51 27.85 8.11 -16.13
C LYS A 51 28.51 6.72 -16.05
N LEU A 52 28.10 5.87 -15.10
CA LEU A 52 28.52 4.47 -15.04
C LEU A 52 28.13 3.75 -16.34
N HIS A 53 29.12 3.16 -17.02
CA HIS A 53 28.99 2.60 -18.37
C HIS A 53 27.83 1.59 -18.52
N SER A 54 27.49 0.85 -17.44
CA SER A 54 26.43 -0.16 -17.45
C SER A 54 24.99 0.39 -17.46
N ASN A 55 24.79 1.68 -17.13
CA ASN A 55 23.45 2.32 -17.10
C ASN A 55 23.35 3.50 -18.08
N TYR A 56 24.42 3.81 -18.81
CA TYR A 56 24.50 4.98 -19.69
C TYR A 56 23.36 5.01 -20.71
N ALA A 57 23.10 3.89 -21.38
CA ALA A 57 22.05 3.81 -22.39
C ALA A 57 20.64 3.99 -21.82
N ARG A 58 20.36 3.40 -20.64
CA ARG A 58 19.09 3.63 -19.91
C ARG A 58 18.95 5.09 -19.51
N ASN A 59 20.00 5.72 -19.00
CA ASN A 59 19.97 7.10 -18.56
C ASN A 59 19.69 8.07 -19.72
N ILE A 60 20.25 7.82 -20.91
CA ILE A 60 19.92 8.64 -22.10
C ILE A 60 18.46 8.47 -22.49
N ILE A 61 17.94 7.24 -22.48
CA ILE A 61 16.54 6.98 -22.81
C ILE A 61 15.61 7.63 -21.79
N GLU A 62 15.93 7.53 -20.49
CA GLU A 62 15.22 8.27 -19.45
C GLU A 62 15.23 9.77 -19.75
N PHE A 63 16.39 10.36 -20.02
CA PHE A 63 16.54 11.80 -20.25
C PHE A 63 15.71 12.30 -21.43
N CYS A 64 15.84 11.65 -22.59
CA CYS A 64 15.10 12.04 -23.78
C CYS A 64 13.60 11.82 -23.59
N SER A 65 13.20 10.73 -22.91
CA SER A 65 11.80 10.44 -22.60
C SER A 65 11.21 11.52 -21.69
N TYR A 66 11.90 11.88 -20.62
CA TYR A 66 11.43 12.88 -19.66
C TYR A 66 11.34 14.29 -20.28
N LYS A 67 12.33 14.73 -21.06
CA LYS A 67 12.25 16.01 -21.80
C LYS A 67 11.08 16.01 -22.78
N THR A 68 10.91 14.92 -23.52
CA THR A 68 9.83 14.80 -24.52
C THR A 68 8.46 14.78 -23.85
N LEU A 69 8.24 13.95 -22.83
CA LEU A 69 6.98 13.86 -22.11
C LEU A 69 6.57 15.19 -21.48
N ARG A 70 7.53 16.01 -21.04
CA ARG A 70 7.25 17.37 -20.56
C ARG A 70 6.59 18.22 -21.64
N VAL A 71 7.16 18.26 -22.85
CA VAL A 71 6.61 19.01 -23.98
C VAL A 71 5.25 18.46 -24.40
N ILE A 72 5.10 17.13 -24.46
CA ILE A 72 3.82 16.54 -24.85
C ILE A 72 2.72 16.82 -23.79
N THR A 73 3.07 16.91 -22.50
CA THR A 73 2.10 17.24 -21.43
C THR A 73 1.53 18.67 -21.56
N GLU A 74 2.14 19.54 -22.36
CA GLU A 74 1.59 20.86 -22.68
C GLU A 74 0.38 20.77 -23.62
N GLN A 75 0.24 19.67 -24.36
CA GLN A 75 -0.85 19.46 -25.31
C GLN A 75 -2.14 18.99 -24.59
N PRO A 76 -3.30 19.63 -24.85
CA PRO A 76 -4.53 19.36 -24.11
C PRO A 76 -5.16 17.99 -24.39
N ASP A 77 -4.83 17.33 -25.52
CA ASP A 77 -5.33 16.00 -25.90
C ASP A 77 -4.23 14.92 -25.90
N LEU A 78 -3.26 15.06 -24.99
CA LEU A 78 -2.14 14.14 -24.78
C LEU A 78 -2.55 12.65 -24.85
N LEU A 79 -3.64 12.30 -24.15
CA LEU A 79 -4.09 10.92 -24.01
C LEU A 79 -4.97 10.45 -25.17
N GLY A 80 -5.45 11.35 -26.03
CA GLY A 80 -6.28 11.06 -27.20
C GLY A 80 -5.49 10.67 -28.44
N ASP A 81 -4.27 11.16 -28.58
CA ASP A 81 -3.39 10.85 -29.71
C ASP A 81 -2.83 9.42 -29.63
N LYS A 82 -3.04 8.64 -30.69
CA LYS A 82 -2.53 7.27 -30.81
C LYS A 82 -1.01 7.24 -30.88
N ASP A 83 -0.39 8.15 -31.62
CA ASP A 83 1.06 8.12 -31.84
C ASP A 83 1.82 8.43 -30.57
N ILE A 84 1.30 9.35 -29.75
CA ILE A 84 1.83 9.65 -28.42
C ILE A 84 1.69 8.44 -27.49
N ARG A 85 0.52 7.81 -27.39
CA ARG A 85 0.32 6.63 -26.52
C ARG A 85 1.26 5.48 -26.88
N HIS A 86 1.45 5.24 -28.19
CA HIS A 86 2.40 4.25 -28.68
C HIS A 86 3.85 4.64 -28.36
N LEU A 87 4.22 5.92 -28.54
CA LEU A 87 5.55 6.42 -28.19
C LEU A 87 5.85 6.24 -26.69
N MET A 88 4.89 6.52 -25.80
CA MET A 88 5.05 6.28 -24.36
C MET A 88 5.35 4.81 -24.04
N PHE A 89 4.71 3.89 -24.76
CA PHE A 89 4.98 2.45 -24.63
C PHE A 89 6.36 2.06 -25.19
N GLU A 90 6.71 2.58 -26.37
CA GLU A 90 8.03 2.38 -26.97
C GLU A 90 9.18 2.92 -26.09
N MET A 91 8.98 4.06 -25.42
CA MET A 91 9.94 4.60 -24.43
C MET A 91 10.19 3.61 -23.28
N MET A 92 9.13 2.95 -22.79
CA MET A 92 9.26 1.91 -21.75
C MET A 92 9.97 0.66 -22.28
N LEU A 93 9.65 0.22 -23.49
CA LEU A 93 10.35 -0.92 -24.13
C LEU A 93 11.84 -0.62 -24.36
N ALA A 94 12.15 0.59 -24.84
CA ALA A 94 13.51 1.04 -25.06
C ALA A 94 14.29 1.08 -23.75
N TRP A 95 13.65 1.46 -22.63
CA TRP A 95 14.30 1.44 -21.32
C TRP A 95 14.57 0.02 -20.80
N GLU A 96 13.65 -0.92 -21.05
CA GLU A 96 13.81 -2.33 -20.65
C GLU A 96 15.02 -2.97 -21.38
N ALA A 97 15.11 -2.74 -22.71
CA ALA A 97 16.21 -3.20 -23.58
C ALA A 97 16.87 -2.04 -24.34
N PRO A 98 17.76 -1.27 -23.69
CA PRO A 98 18.39 -0.11 -24.27
C PRO A 98 19.48 -0.45 -25.31
N ASP A 99 20.14 -1.60 -25.14
CA ASP A 99 21.33 -2.00 -25.91
C ASP A 99 21.12 -3.33 -26.65
N ILE A 100 21.93 -3.59 -27.67
CA ILE A 100 21.84 -4.79 -28.52
C ILE A 100 21.92 -6.10 -27.71
N GLU A 101 22.77 -6.14 -26.68
CA GLU A 101 22.91 -7.29 -25.78
C GLU A 101 21.64 -7.54 -24.95
N SER A 102 21.00 -6.48 -24.43
CA SER A 102 19.75 -6.59 -23.70
C SER A 102 18.57 -6.99 -24.58
N GLU A 103 18.55 -6.55 -25.84
CA GLU A 103 17.57 -6.94 -26.84
C GLU A 103 17.71 -8.44 -27.20
N ALA A 104 18.94 -8.96 -27.27
CA ALA A 104 19.22 -10.37 -27.50
C ALA A 104 18.77 -11.27 -26.33
N LEU A 105 19.03 -10.86 -25.09
CA LEU A 105 18.62 -11.60 -23.88
C LEU A 105 17.09 -11.72 -23.75
N LEU A 106 16.33 -10.67 -24.10
CA LEU A 106 14.86 -10.75 -24.13
C LEU A 106 14.37 -11.74 -25.21
N LYS A 107 14.99 -11.72 -26.39
CA LYS A 107 14.68 -12.67 -27.47
C LYS A 107 14.98 -14.12 -27.03
N GLU A 108 16.11 -14.39 -26.41
CA GLU A 108 16.46 -15.73 -25.92
C GLU A 108 15.50 -16.22 -24.82
N SER A 109 15.15 -15.37 -23.85
CA SER A 109 14.21 -15.72 -22.77
C SER A 109 12.79 -16.04 -23.27
N SER A 110 12.41 -15.50 -24.44
CA SER A 110 11.12 -15.78 -25.09
C SER A 110 11.05 -17.15 -25.76
N PHE A 111 12.19 -17.73 -26.18
CA PHE A 111 12.26 -19.06 -26.79
C PHE A 111 12.21 -20.21 -25.75
N CYS A 112 12.59 -19.97 -24.49
CA CYS A 112 12.66 -21.03 -23.47
C CYS A 112 11.34 -21.31 -22.73
N LYS A 113 10.22 -20.66 -23.08
CA LYS A 113 8.89 -20.89 -22.45
C LYS A 113 7.97 -21.82 -23.24
N HIS A 114 8.51 -22.91 -23.79
CA HIS A 114 7.71 -24.10 -24.12
C HIS A 114 8.34 -25.32 -23.45
N PRO A 115 7.58 -25.95 -22.53
CA PRO A 115 6.94 -27.20 -22.91
C PRO A 115 5.43 -27.10 -22.72
N ILE A 116 4.72 -27.48 -23.78
CA ILE A 116 3.33 -27.87 -23.71
C ILE A 116 3.32 -29.19 -22.91
N ASN A 117 2.89 -29.14 -21.65
CA ASN A 117 2.39 -30.35 -20.99
C ASN A 117 0.95 -30.49 -21.45
N ASP A 118 0.75 -31.33 -22.46
CA ASP A 118 -0.56 -31.90 -22.78
C ASP A 118 -0.89 -32.92 -21.68
N ASP A 119 -1.43 -32.46 -20.55
CA ASP A 119 -2.17 -33.31 -19.63
C ASP A 119 -3.57 -32.72 -19.48
N GLU A 120 -4.55 -33.57 -19.79
CA GLU A 120 -5.98 -33.36 -19.99
C GLU A 120 -6.66 -32.44 -18.93
N ASP A 121 -7.20 -31.30 -19.38
CA ASP A 121 -8.40 -30.69 -18.78
C ASP A 121 -9.18 -29.89 -19.85
N ASP A 122 -10.02 -30.61 -20.60
CA ASP A 122 -10.87 -30.15 -21.70
C ASP A 122 -12.05 -29.30 -21.18
N GLY A 123 -11.77 -28.11 -20.64
CA GLY A 123 -12.80 -27.36 -19.89
C GLY A 123 -12.67 -25.85 -19.70
N SER A 124 -11.76 -25.10 -20.36
CA SER A 124 -11.66 -23.64 -20.09
C SER A 124 -11.31 -22.70 -21.25
N LEU A 125 -11.45 -23.13 -22.50
CA LEU A 125 -11.20 -22.25 -23.67
C LEU A 125 -12.26 -21.13 -23.83
N PHE A 126 -13.45 -21.31 -23.25
CA PHE A 126 -14.59 -20.39 -23.43
C PHE A 126 -14.65 -19.21 -22.45
N TYR A 127 -13.71 -19.10 -21.50
CA TYR A 127 -13.65 -18.00 -20.51
C TYR A 127 -12.42 -17.09 -20.63
N LEU A 128 -11.54 -17.32 -21.61
CA LEU A 128 -10.47 -16.38 -21.91
C LEU A 128 -11.07 -15.15 -22.61
N SER A 129 -11.00 -13.98 -21.96
CA SER A 129 -11.35 -12.72 -22.60
C SER A 129 -10.54 -12.58 -23.90
N ALA A 130 -11.14 -12.05 -24.97
CA ALA A 130 -10.46 -11.82 -26.25
C ALA A 130 -9.15 -11.02 -26.10
N THR A 131 -9.04 -10.21 -25.05
CA THR A 131 -7.80 -9.52 -24.68
C THR A 131 -6.71 -10.46 -24.14
N SER A 132 -7.07 -11.49 -23.37
CA SER A 132 -6.13 -12.53 -22.90
C SER A 132 -5.58 -13.38 -24.04
N MET A 133 -6.41 -13.71 -25.03
CA MET A 133 -5.96 -14.44 -26.23
C MET A 133 -5.08 -13.56 -27.13
N ALA A 134 -5.43 -12.29 -27.34
CA ALA A 134 -4.60 -11.35 -28.11
C ALA A 134 -3.25 -11.06 -27.41
N VAL A 135 -3.24 -11.02 -26.08
CA VAL A 135 -2.04 -10.86 -25.25
C VAL A 135 -1.07 -12.05 -25.40
N GLN A 136 -1.59 -13.27 -25.58
CA GLN A 136 -0.76 -14.47 -25.84
C GLN A 136 -0.09 -14.44 -27.23
N VAL A 137 -0.64 -13.70 -28.18
CA VAL A 137 -0.10 -13.56 -29.55
C VAL A 137 1.01 -12.48 -29.62
N ASP A 138 1.01 -11.51 -28.71
CA ASP A 138 1.97 -10.38 -28.66
C ASP A 138 3.13 -10.63 -27.67
N TYR A 139 3.73 -11.82 -27.73
CA TYR A 139 4.76 -12.29 -26.77
C TYR A 139 6.13 -11.62 -26.93
N LYS A 140 6.33 -10.76 -27.94
CA LYS A 140 7.66 -10.24 -28.30
C LYS A 140 8.01 -8.90 -27.65
N ASN A 141 7.03 -8.10 -27.24
CA ASN A 141 7.23 -6.72 -26.80
C ASN A 141 6.46 -6.41 -25.51
N THR A 142 6.88 -6.99 -24.39
CA THR A 142 6.29 -6.71 -23.08
C THR A 142 7.15 -5.79 -22.24
N VAL A 143 6.50 -4.95 -21.45
CA VAL A 143 7.14 -4.00 -20.54
C VAL A 143 7.16 -4.58 -19.11
N GLY A 144 8.32 -4.53 -18.47
CA GLY A 144 8.52 -4.92 -17.08
C GLY A 144 8.09 -3.86 -16.08
N LEU A 145 8.00 -4.26 -14.80
CA LEU A 145 7.65 -3.36 -13.71
C LEU A 145 8.63 -2.18 -13.57
N GLU A 146 9.93 -2.42 -13.80
CA GLU A 146 10.96 -1.40 -13.59
C GLU A 146 10.91 -0.30 -14.66
N ALA A 147 10.76 -0.66 -15.94
CA ALA A 147 10.56 0.30 -17.03
C ALA A 147 9.30 1.15 -16.81
N PHE A 148 8.19 0.51 -16.45
CA PHE A 148 6.94 1.21 -16.17
C PHE A 148 7.08 2.16 -14.98
N ALA A 149 7.69 1.72 -13.88
CA ALA A 149 7.90 2.52 -12.68
C ALA A 149 8.84 3.72 -12.89
N LYS A 150 9.70 3.67 -13.91
CA LYS A 150 10.62 4.75 -14.26
C LYS A 150 9.97 5.77 -15.20
N ILE A 151 9.47 5.33 -16.35
CA ILE A 151 9.00 6.24 -17.39
C ILE A 151 7.58 6.77 -17.11
N ALA A 152 6.64 5.94 -16.66
CA ALA A 152 5.24 6.34 -16.57
C ALA A 152 4.97 7.51 -15.60
N PRO A 153 5.61 7.61 -14.41
CA PRO A 153 5.42 8.74 -13.49
C PRO A 153 5.91 10.10 -14.00
N ALA A 154 6.64 10.13 -15.12
CA ALA A 154 7.01 11.38 -15.79
C ALA A 154 5.79 12.18 -16.25
N CYS A 155 4.66 11.50 -16.47
CA CYS A 155 3.38 12.11 -16.71
C CYS A 155 2.46 11.81 -15.51
N PRO A 156 2.28 12.76 -14.56
CA PRO A 156 1.45 12.57 -13.36
C PRO A 156 0.01 12.17 -13.65
N ALA A 157 -0.50 12.54 -14.84
CA ALA A 157 -1.82 12.13 -15.30
C ALA A 157 -1.90 10.60 -15.49
N VAL A 158 -0.83 9.98 -15.98
CA VAL A 158 -0.75 8.54 -16.29
C VAL A 158 -0.43 7.71 -15.05
N ALA A 159 0.61 8.07 -14.31
CA ALA A 159 1.02 7.32 -13.12
C ALA A 159 1.61 8.25 -12.05
N ASP A 160 1.54 7.81 -10.80
CA ASP A 160 2.13 8.53 -9.67
C ASP A 160 3.27 7.67 -9.13
N SER A 161 4.38 8.32 -8.81
CA SER A 161 5.55 7.72 -8.19
C SER A 161 5.23 6.86 -6.96
N ILE A 162 4.21 7.22 -6.17
CA ILE A 162 3.82 6.48 -4.96
C ILE A 162 3.09 5.18 -5.29
N THR A 163 2.17 5.22 -6.24
CA THR A 163 1.22 4.12 -6.50
C THR A 163 1.54 3.33 -7.76
N VAL A 164 2.63 3.66 -8.47
CA VAL A 164 3.00 3.06 -9.75
C VAL A 164 3.13 1.54 -9.72
N HIS A 165 3.69 0.98 -8.65
CA HIS A 165 3.81 -0.47 -8.49
C HIS A 165 2.45 -1.15 -8.38
N ASN A 166 1.55 -0.58 -7.57
CA ASN A 166 0.19 -1.09 -7.41
C ASN A 166 -0.62 -0.96 -8.70
N LEU A 167 -0.42 0.13 -9.44
CA LEU A 167 -1.05 0.35 -10.74
C LEU A 167 -0.57 -0.69 -11.77
N PHE A 168 0.73 -0.98 -11.81
CA PHE A 168 1.28 -2.01 -12.68
C PHE A 168 0.70 -3.40 -12.34
N ASP A 169 0.68 -3.76 -11.05
CA ASP A 169 0.11 -5.02 -10.59
C ASP A 169 -1.38 -5.15 -10.95
N ALA A 170 -2.14 -4.05 -10.86
CA ALA A 170 -3.56 -4.01 -11.24
C ALA A 170 -3.76 -4.15 -12.76
N LEU A 171 -2.89 -3.54 -13.57
CA LEU A 171 -2.93 -3.64 -15.03
C LEU A 171 -2.46 -5.01 -15.53
N THR A 172 -1.55 -5.67 -14.80
CA THR A 172 -0.90 -6.93 -15.24
C THR A 172 -1.41 -8.18 -14.52
N SER A 173 -2.47 -8.05 -13.72
CA SER A 173 -3.07 -9.17 -12.97
C SER A 173 -3.54 -10.30 -13.86
N THR A 174 -3.96 -10.00 -15.10
CA THR A 174 -4.42 -10.99 -16.09
C THR A 174 -3.31 -11.47 -17.02
N SER A 175 -2.17 -10.77 -17.08
CA SER A 175 -1.09 -11.03 -18.04
C SER A 175 0.19 -11.58 -17.40
N GLY A 176 0.12 -12.05 -16.15
CA GLY A 176 1.25 -12.71 -15.49
C GLY A 176 2.41 -11.77 -15.14
N GLY A 177 2.13 -10.49 -14.85
CA GLY A 177 3.15 -9.52 -14.42
C GLY A 177 3.94 -8.86 -15.55
N GLN A 178 3.46 -8.97 -16.79
CA GLN A 178 4.03 -8.28 -17.95
C GLN A 178 3.00 -7.35 -18.59
N LEU A 179 3.39 -6.12 -18.93
CA LEU A 179 2.49 -5.12 -19.51
C LEU A 179 2.56 -5.16 -21.04
N HIS A 180 1.42 -5.44 -21.67
CA HIS A 180 1.27 -5.45 -23.13
C HIS A 180 0.73 -4.11 -23.64
N LEU A 181 1.08 -3.77 -24.89
CA LEU A 181 0.65 -2.53 -25.54
C LEU A 181 -0.87 -2.38 -25.58
N LEU A 182 -1.60 -3.47 -25.86
CA LEU A 182 -3.07 -3.45 -25.92
C LEU A 182 -3.71 -3.07 -24.58
N ILE A 183 -3.14 -3.55 -23.48
CA ILE A 183 -3.61 -3.24 -22.12
C ILE A 183 -3.31 -1.76 -21.82
N TYR A 184 -2.10 -1.31 -22.15
CA TYR A 184 -1.67 0.06 -21.90
C TYR A 184 -2.46 1.09 -22.74
N ASP A 185 -2.67 0.83 -24.04
CA ASP A 185 -3.49 1.67 -24.91
C ASP A 185 -4.95 1.70 -24.46
N LYS A 186 -5.53 0.55 -24.05
CA LYS A 186 -6.87 0.50 -23.45
C LYS A 186 -6.94 1.35 -22.18
N TYR A 187 -5.92 1.26 -21.31
CA TYR A 187 -5.85 2.05 -20.08
C TYR A 187 -5.85 3.55 -20.35
N LEU A 188 -4.95 4.04 -21.20
CA LEU A 188 -4.84 5.46 -21.51
C LEU A 188 -6.08 6.01 -22.23
N LYS A 189 -6.67 5.26 -23.18
CA LYS A 189 -7.95 5.63 -23.82
C LYS A 189 -9.08 5.76 -22.80
N SER A 190 -9.14 4.84 -21.84
CA SER A 190 -10.15 4.84 -20.78
C SER A 190 -9.94 5.99 -19.81
N LEU A 191 -8.69 6.31 -19.49
CA LEU A 191 -8.33 7.49 -18.70
C LEU A 191 -8.73 8.79 -19.38
N ASN A 192 -8.50 8.93 -20.69
CA ASN A 192 -8.94 10.10 -21.44
C ASN A 192 -10.48 10.27 -21.37
N LYS A 193 -11.24 9.18 -21.50
CA LYS A 193 -12.71 9.20 -21.36
C LYS A 193 -13.16 9.67 -19.99
N VAL A 194 -12.53 9.17 -18.92
CA VAL A 194 -12.83 9.58 -17.54
C VAL A 194 -12.53 11.06 -17.33
N LEU A 195 -11.36 11.53 -17.76
CA LEU A 195 -10.96 12.94 -17.63
C LEU A 195 -11.90 13.88 -18.40
N ASN A 196 -12.24 13.52 -19.64
CA ASN A 196 -13.19 14.29 -20.44
C ASN A 196 -14.59 14.32 -19.81
N SER A 197 -15.03 13.20 -19.21
CA SER A 197 -16.31 13.17 -18.47
C SER A 197 -16.30 14.09 -17.24
N ALA A 198 -15.20 14.09 -16.47
CA ALA A 198 -15.03 14.95 -15.30
C ALA A 198 -14.98 16.44 -15.69
N LYS A 199 -14.33 16.75 -16.82
CA LYS A 199 -14.31 18.10 -17.39
C LYS A 199 -15.70 18.59 -17.77
N CYS A 200 -16.49 17.78 -18.49
CA CYS A 200 -17.87 18.12 -18.84
C CYS A 200 -18.75 18.34 -17.60
N LEU A 201 -18.52 17.58 -16.52
CA LEU A 201 -19.23 17.72 -15.25
C LEU A 201 -18.88 19.01 -14.51
N THR A 202 -17.66 19.51 -14.66
CA THR A 202 -17.18 20.75 -14.02
C THR A 202 -17.64 22.02 -14.76
N GLY A 203 -18.47 21.88 -15.82
CA GLY A 203 -19.03 22.99 -16.57
C GLY A 203 -19.99 23.90 -15.75
N PRO A 204 -20.26 25.13 -16.22
CA PRO A 204 -20.97 26.18 -15.48
C PRO A 204 -22.41 25.83 -15.08
N SER A 205 -23.04 24.85 -15.74
CA SER A 205 -24.40 24.37 -15.44
C SER A 205 -24.48 23.49 -14.20
N SER A 206 -23.44 22.71 -13.89
CA SER A 206 -23.40 21.81 -12.73
C SER A 206 -22.89 22.51 -11.46
N THR A 207 -21.96 23.46 -11.62
CA THR A 207 -21.39 24.25 -10.52
C THR A 207 -22.43 25.19 -9.90
N SER A 208 -23.32 25.75 -10.73
CA SER A 208 -24.44 26.59 -10.29
C SER A 208 -25.55 25.80 -9.58
N ALA A 209 -25.80 24.55 -9.95
CA ALA A 209 -26.80 23.70 -9.28
C ALA A 209 -26.38 23.31 -7.85
N LEU A 210 -25.09 23.08 -7.62
CA LEU A 210 -24.54 22.64 -6.33
C LEU A 210 -23.98 23.79 -5.47
N ASN A 211 -23.96 25.03 -5.97
CA ASN A 211 -23.30 26.19 -5.35
C ASN A 211 -21.84 25.90 -4.94
N LEU A 212 -21.07 25.29 -5.84
CA LEU A 212 -19.67 24.93 -5.59
C LEU A 212 -18.80 26.18 -5.42
N ALA A 213 -17.78 26.09 -4.57
CA ALA A 213 -16.75 27.14 -4.50
C ALA A 213 -15.93 27.18 -5.80
N LEU A 214 -15.35 28.34 -6.15
CA LEU A 214 -14.60 28.56 -7.40
C LEU A 214 -13.46 27.56 -7.66
N GLU A 215 -12.92 26.93 -6.62
CA GLU A 215 -11.79 25.99 -6.67
C GLU A 215 -12.24 24.51 -6.52
N GLU A 216 -13.54 24.25 -6.44
CA GLU A 216 -14.07 22.93 -6.09
C GLU A 216 -14.49 22.10 -7.32
N ILE A 217 -13.68 21.08 -7.63
CA ILE A 217 -13.92 20.17 -8.76
C ILE A 217 -14.75 18.95 -8.34
N ILE A 218 -15.67 18.52 -9.21
CA ILE A 218 -16.44 17.27 -9.09
C ILE A 218 -15.58 16.09 -9.55
N LEU A 219 -15.45 15.07 -8.69
CA LEU A 219 -14.60 13.90 -8.94
C LEU A 219 -15.41 12.71 -9.45
N ASP A 220 -16.52 12.41 -8.81
CA ASP A 220 -17.45 11.36 -9.24
C ASP A 220 -18.86 11.63 -8.67
N PHE A 221 -19.87 11.04 -9.30
CA PHE A 221 -21.25 11.08 -8.82
C PHE A 221 -21.97 9.75 -9.10
N GLU A 222 -22.89 9.36 -8.22
CA GLU A 222 -23.72 8.17 -8.37
C GLU A 222 -25.10 8.40 -7.73
N GLY A 223 -26.13 7.64 -8.12
CA GLY A 223 -27.51 7.89 -7.69
C GLY A 223 -28.46 8.30 -8.82
N THR A 224 -28.13 8.02 -10.09
CA THR A 224 -29.06 8.21 -11.21
C THR A 224 -30.18 7.17 -11.11
N MET A 225 -31.40 7.64 -10.85
CA MET A 225 -32.59 6.80 -10.86
C MET A 225 -32.99 6.49 -12.31
N PRO A 226 -33.38 5.25 -12.66
CA PRO A 226 -33.53 4.08 -11.79
C PRO A 226 -32.31 3.15 -11.72
N THR A 227 -31.22 3.44 -12.45
CA THR A 227 -30.16 2.46 -12.73
C THR A 227 -29.32 2.12 -11.50
N ASN A 228 -28.89 3.12 -10.72
CA ASN A 228 -27.99 2.93 -9.58
C ASN A 228 -28.42 3.84 -8.42
N PRO A 229 -29.42 3.45 -7.60
CA PRO A 229 -29.85 4.24 -6.46
C PRO A 229 -28.77 4.29 -5.38
N VAL A 230 -28.70 5.42 -4.67
CA VAL A 230 -27.95 5.59 -3.41
C VAL A 230 -28.93 6.04 -2.34
N PHE A 231 -28.92 5.38 -1.18
CA PHE A 231 -29.79 5.73 -0.06
C PHE A 231 -28.99 6.41 1.04
N GLN A 232 -29.53 7.49 1.58
CA GLN A 232 -29.06 8.10 2.79
C GLN A 232 -29.93 7.63 3.96
N HIS A 233 -29.29 7.15 5.02
CA HIS A 233 -29.94 6.82 6.28
C HIS A 233 -29.52 7.79 7.39
N ILE A 234 -30.51 8.35 8.08
CA ILE A 234 -30.35 9.19 9.27
C ILE A 234 -31.31 8.63 10.32
N GLY A 235 -30.77 8.08 11.40
CA GLY A 235 -31.55 7.32 12.37
C GLY A 235 -32.29 6.16 11.69
N MET A 236 -33.62 6.17 11.75
CA MET A 236 -34.49 5.16 11.10
C MET A 236 -35.04 5.61 9.73
N SER A 237 -34.71 6.82 9.28
CA SER A 237 -35.22 7.37 8.02
C SER A 237 -34.28 7.02 6.86
N SER A 238 -34.84 6.54 5.74
CA SER A 238 -34.09 6.27 4.51
C SER A 238 -34.61 7.14 3.37
N SER A 239 -33.71 7.82 2.66
CA SER A 239 -34.04 8.70 1.54
C SER A 239 -33.18 8.38 0.31
N PRO A 240 -33.78 8.08 -0.86
CA PRO A 240 -33.03 7.91 -2.09
C PRO A 240 -32.51 9.26 -2.62
N GLY A 241 -31.33 9.26 -3.23
CA GLY A 241 -30.75 10.47 -3.78
C GLY A 241 -29.51 10.24 -4.64
N ARG A 242 -28.92 11.36 -5.05
CA ARG A 242 -27.64 11.43 -5.77
C ARG A 242 -26.54 11.86 -4.81
N LEU A 243 -25.46 11.09 -4.78
CA LEU A 243 -24.25 11.38 -4.03
C LEU A 243 -23.18 11.88 -5.00
N THR A 244 -22.63 13.06 -4.72
CA THR A 244 -21.56 13.69 -5.51
C THR A 244 -20.36 13.92 -4.60
N LEU A 245 -19.19 13.44 -5.00
CA LEU A 245 -17.92 13.71 -4.33
C LEU A 245 -17.18 14.81 -5.06
N THR A 246 -16.74 15.82 -4.32
CA THR A 246 -15.84 16.85 -4.81
C THR A 246 -14.47 16.73 -4.15
N SER A 247 -13.54 17.57 -4.60
CA SER A 247 -12.24 17.78 -3.97
C SER A 247 -12.29 18.24 -2.50
N HIS A 248 -13.43 18.71 -2.01
CA HIS A 248 -13.54 19.33 -0.67
C HIS A 248 -14.66 18.74 0.21
N ALA A 249 -15.73 18.21 -0.35
CA ALA A 249 -16.91 17.79 0.38
C ALA A 249 -17.70 16.69 -0.34
N LEU A 250 -18.65 16.09 0.40
CA LEU A 250 -19.71 15.26 -0.15
C LEU A 250 -20.99 16.07 -0.26
N TYR A 251 -21.68 15.97 -1.39
CA TYR A 251 -22.98 16.56 -1.63
C TYR A 251 -24.01 15.46 -1.82
N PHE A 252 -25.11 15.55 -1.08
CA PHE A 252 -26.23 14.63 -1.24
C PHE A 252 -27.49 15.39 -1.65
N GLU A 253 -28.02 15.05 -2.82
CA GLU A 253 -29.26 15.61 -3.37
C GLU A 253 -30.37 14.56 -3.25
N ARG A 254 -31.40 14.85 -2.45
CA ARG A 254 -32.55 13.94 -2.30
C ARG A 254 -33.35 13.93 -3.60
N SER A 255 -33.78 12.74 -4.02
CA SER A 255 -34.62 12.58 -5.19
C SER A 255 -36.07 12.95 -4.87
N LYS A 256 -36.64 13.89 -5.61
CA LYS A 256 -38.09 14.17 -5.65
C LYS A 256 -38.65 13.76 -7.01
N VAL A 257 -39.97 13.62 -7.10
CA VAL A 257 -40.66 13.29 -8.36
C VAL A 257 -40.29 14.34 -9.43
N GLY A 258 -39.42 13.98 -10.36
CA GLY A 258 -38.99 14.83 -11.49
C GLY A 258 -37.94 15.92 -11.20
N SER A 259 -37.44 16.06 -9.97
CA SER A 259 -36.41 17.07 -9.62
C SER A 259 -35.54 16.63 -8.44
N TYR A 260 -34.39 17.30 -8.24
CA TYR A 260 -33.53 17.10 -7.08
C TYR A 260 -33.73 18.21 -6.05
N ASP A 261 -33.73 17.83 -4.77
CA ASP A 261 -33.71 18.79 -3.67
C ASP A 261 -32.36 19.51 -3.56
N ARG A 262 -32.35 20.63 -2.83
CA ARG A 262 -31.11 21.35 -2.52
C ARG A 262 -30.09 20.42 -1.87
N ALA A 263 -28.89 20.39 -2.44
CA ALA A 263 -27.81 19.52 -1.99
C ALA A 263 -27.41 19.80 -0.53
N ILE A 264 -27.28 18.74 0.27
CA ILE A 264 -26.74 18.79 1.62
C ILE A 264 -25.24 18.57 1.55
N ARG A 265 -24.46 19.51 2.08
CA ARG A 265 -22.99 19.47 2.08
C ARG A 265 -22.45 18.83 3.37
N TYR A 266 -21.59 17.83 3.22
CA TYR A 266 -20.82 17.21 4.28
C TYR A 266 -19.34 17.50 4.07
N ASP A 267 -18.75 18.29 4.96
CA ASP A 267 -17.40 18.80 4.77
C ASP A 267 -16.31 17.77 5.08
N LEU A 268 -15.33 17.64 4.18
CA LEU A 268 -14.13 16.82 4.35
C LEU A 268 -12.87 17.68 4.58
N ALA A 269 -12.93 18.96 4.26
CA ALA A 269 -11.78 19.86 4.26
C ALA A 269 -11.46 20.43 5.66
N THR A 270 -12.47 20.75 6.48
CA THR A 270 -12.24 21.27 7.84
C THR A 270 -11.96 20.16 8.85
N ASN A 271 -11.34 20.49 9.99
CA ASN A 271 -11.03 19.51 11.05
C ASN A 271 -12.22 19.31 12.00
N LEU A 272 -13.22 18.54 11.55
CA LEU A 272 -14.40 18.20 12.35
C LEU A 272 -14.29 16.83 13.03
N LYS A 273 -13.07 16.29 13.14
CA LYS A 273 -12.78 14.91 13.59
C LYS A 273 -13.63 13.89 12.85
N GLN A 274 -13.70 14.02 11.51
CA GLN A 274 -14.52 13.16 10.68
C GLN A 274 -14.05 11.71 10.75
N VAL A 275 -15.00 10.78 10.83
CA VAL A 275 -14.75 9.35 10.78
C VAL A 275 -15.56 8.75 9.65
N VAL A 276 -14.86 8.15 8.69
CA VAL A 276 -15.47 7.44 7.55
C VAL A 276 -15.11 5.96 7.60
N LYS A 277 -16.10 5.10 7.81
CA LYS A 277 -15.91 3.66 7.99
C LYS A 277 -16.99 2.84 7.28
N ARG A 278 -16.65 1.57 7.05
CA ARG A 278 -17.60 0.55 6.62
C ARG A 278 -18.63 0.34 7.73
N GLU A 279 -19.90 0.26 7.36
CA GLU A 279 -20.97 -0.17 8.26
C GLU A 279 -21.79 -1.28 7.58
N MET A 280 -22.43 -2.11 8.40
CA MET A 280 -23.32 -3.18 7.96
C MET A 280 -24.76 -2.62 7.97
N SER A 281 -25.42 -2.58 6.81
CA SER A 281 -26.80 -2.06 6.66
C SER A 281 -27.89 -3.09 6.97
N GLY A 282 -27.52 -4.35 7.25
CA GLY A 282 -28.46 -5.42 7.55
C GLY A 282 -29.06 -5.31 8.96
N PRO A 283 -30.33 -5.76 9.16
CA PRO A 283 -30.87 -5.92 10.51
C PRO A 283 -29.93 -6.83 11.31
N TRP A 284 -29.59 -6.43 12.53
CA TRP A 284 -28.68 -7.14 13.44
C TRP A 284 -27.20 -7.20 13.02
N GLY A 285 -26.74 -6.41 12.04
CA GLY A 285 -25.33 -6.40 11.64
C GLY A 285 -24.90 -7.68 10.93
N ALA A 286 -25.81 -8.33 10.19
CA ALA A 286 -25.49 -9.49 9.39
C ALA A 286 -24.55 -9.13 8.21
N HIS A 287 -23.45 -9.89 8.08
CA HIS A 287 -22.41 -9.71 7.04
C HIS A 287 -22.89 -9.79 5.58
N LEU A 288 -24.11 -10.27 5.36
CA LEU A 288 -24.74 -10.35 4.03
C LEU A 288 -25.14 -8.97 3.47
N PHE A 289 -25.21 -7.95 4.32
CA PHE A 289 -25.65 -6.60 3.97
C PHE A 289 -24.60 -5.55 4.34
N ASP A 290 -23.35 -5.77 3.96
CA ASP A 290 -22.28 -4.79 4.16
C ASP A 290 -22.27 -3.73 3.03
N ASN A 291 -23.38 -3.02 2.84
CA ASN A 291 -23.54 -2.11 1.71
C ASN A 291 -23.44 -0.63 2.07
N ALA A 292 -23.09 -0.29 3.32
CA ALA A 292 -23.07 1.09 3.78
C ALA A 292 -21.68 1.68 4.09
N VAL A 293 -21.58 2.99 3.88
CA VAL A 293 -20.48 3.86 4.33
C VAL A 293 -21.02 4.82 5.39
N MET A 294 -20.49 4.74 6.60
CA MET A 294 -20.78 5.69 7.67
C MET A 294 -19.91 6.95 7.54
N TYR A 295 -20.54 8.11 7.66
CA TYR A 295 -19.90 9.40 7.89
C TYR A 295 -20.35 9.95 9.25
N LYS A 296 -19.37 10.28 10.11
CA LYS A 296 -19.59 10.95 11.39
C LYS A 296 -18.67 12.15 11.50
N SER A 297 -19.19 13.27 12.01
CA SER A 297 -18.40 14.48 12.31
C SER A 297 -18.91 15.11 13.60
N ASN A 298 -18.12 15.99 14.22
CA ASN A 298 -18.55 16.74 15.41
C ASN A 298 -19.66 17.76 15.12
N SER A 299 -19.85 18.13 13.86
CA SER A 299 -20.93 19.04 13.44
C SER A 299 -22.29 18.36 13.35
N LEU A 300 -22.33 17.02 13.39
CA LEU A 300 -23.53 16.21 13.29
C LEU A 300 -23.82 15.53 14.63
N THR A 301 -25.09 15.58 15.06
CA THR A 301 -25.56 14.88 16.27
C THR A 301 -25.64 13.37 16.05
N GLU A 302 -26.08 12.96 14.86
CA GLU A 302 -26.22 11.55 14.46
C GLU A 302 -25.27 11.21 13.31
N PRO A 303 -24.69 9.99 13.29
CA PRO A 303 -23.94 9.51 12.14
C PRO A 303 -24.88 9.28 10.95
N ILE A 304 -24.34 9.47 9.76
CA ILE A 304 -25.06 9.32 8.50
C ILE A 304 -24.53 8.10 7.78
N PHE A 305 -25.42 7.30 7.20
CA PHE A 305 -25.03 6.12 6.43
C PHE A 305 -25.44 6.27 4.98
N PHE A 306 -24.50 6.09 4.05
CA PHE A 306 -24.76 6.01 2.63
C PHE A 306 -24.77 4.55 2.22
N GLU A 307 -25.92 4.04 1.81
CA GLU A 307 -26.09 2.67 1.34
C GLU A 307 -26.03 2.61 -0.19
N PHE A 308 -25.26 1.64 -0.68
CA PHE A 308 -25.03 1.33 -2.09
C PHE A 308 -25.58 -0.07 -2.37
N PRO A 309 -26.87 -0.21 -2.74
CA PRO A 309 -27.52 -1.51 -2.88
C PRO A 309 -26.85 -2.35 -3.97
N GLN A 310 -26.30 -3.50 -3.60
CA GLN A 310 -25.66 -4.43 -4.54
C GLN A 310 -26.12 -5.85 -4.23
N ILE A 311 -26.62 -6.57 -5.25
CA ILE A 311 -27.19 -7.91 -5.09
C ILE A 311 -26.10 -8.92 -4.74
N ILE A 312 -24.91 -8.80 -5.35
CA ILE A 312 -23.77 -9.68 -5.13
C ILE A 312 -22.50 -8.83 -5.03
N GLY A 313 -21.78 -8.99 -3.92
CA GLY A 313 -20.52 -8.32 -3.65
C GLY A 313 -20.66 -6.93 -3.01
N HIS A 314 -19.52 -6.33 -2.70
CA HIS A 314 -19.40 -5.07 -1.96
C HIS A 314 -18.53 -4.04 -2.70
N SER A 315 -18.32 -4.23 -4.00
CA SER A 315 -17.39 -3.45 -4.82
C SER A 315 -17.80 -1.98 -4.94
N ARG A 316 -19.10 -1.68 -5.07
CA ARG A 316 -19.61 -0.29 -5.13
C ARG A 316 -19.31 0.48 -3.85
N ARG A 317 -19.65 -0.11 -2.70
CA ARG A 317 -19.42 0.46 -1.37
C ARG A 317 -17.94 0.68 -1.10
N ASP A 318 -17.09 -0.30 -1.45
CA ASP A 318 -15.65 -0.22 -1.21
C ASP A 318 -14.97 0.82 -2.10
N TYR A 319 -15.43 1.00 -3.35
CA TYR A 319 -14.98 2.09 -4.19
C TYR A 319 -15.28 3.45 -3.57
N TRP A 320 -16.55 3.70 -3.19
CA TRP A 320 -16.95 4.99 -2.60
C TRP A 320 -16.23 5.28 -1.30
N LEU A 321 -16.10 4.27 -0.43
CA LEU A 321 -15.31 4.38 0.77
C LEU A 321 -13.86 4.77 0.47
N ALA A 322 -13.26 4.20 -0.57
CA ALA A 322 -11.86 4.46 -0.92
C ALA A 322 -11.65 5.89 -1.42
N ILE A 323 -12.50 6.39 -2.31
CA ILE A 323 -12.40 7.76 -2.85
C ILE A 323 -12.75 8.83 -1.82
N ILE A 324 -13.74 8.59 -0.94
CA ILE A 324 -14.07 9.51 0.17
C ILE A 324 -12.89 9.62 1.13
N ARG A 325 -12.27 8.48 1.47
CA ARG A 325 -11.09 8.45 2.33
C ARG A 325 -9.89 9.12 1.69
N GLU A 326 -9.70 8.99 0.37
CA GLU A 326 -8.60 9.67 -0.31
C GLU A 326 -8.69 11.19 -0.15
N VAL A 327 -9.86 11.78 -0.42
CA VAL A 327 -10.08 13.22 -0.24
C VAL A 327 -9.89 13.61 1.24
N LEU A 328 -10.46 12.84 2.16
CA LEU A 328 -10.33 13.12 3.60
C LEU A 328 -8.87 13.06 4.08
N TYR A 329 -8.09 12.09 3.62
CA TYR A 329 -6.69 11.92 4.00
C TYR A 329 -5.78 12.95 3.34
N ALA A 330 -6.06 13.37 2.09
CA ALA A 330 -5.37 14.49 1.46
C ALA A 330 -5.52 15.78 2.28
N HIS A 331 -6.74 16.13 2.69
CA HIS A 331 -6.98 17.28 3.58
C HIS A 331 -6.36 17.10 4.96
N THR A 332 -6.34 15.87 5.49
CA THR A 332 -5.65 15.56 6.76
C THR A 332 -4.15 15.79 6.64
N PHE A 333 -3.54 15.38 5.54
CA PHE A 333 -2.13 15.62 5.23
C PHE A 333 -1.82 17.12 5.11
N ILE A 334 -2.63 17.86 4.35
CA ILE A 334 -2.50 19.33 4.19
C ILE A 334 -2.52 20.02 5.55
N ARG A 335 -3.44 19.66 6.43
CA ARG A 335 -3.53 20.23 7.79
C ARG A 335 -2.36 19.81 8.67
N LYS A 336 -1.95 18.55 8.61
CA LYS A 336 -0.84 18.03 9.42
C LYS A 336 0.47 18.80 9.17
N PHE A 337 0.74 19.13 7.93
CA PHE A 337 1.94 19.85 7.51
C PHE A 337 1.71 21.36 7.28
N ASN A 338 0.53 21.89 7.62
CA ASN A 338 0.14 23.29 7.42
C ASN A 338 0.44 23.83 6.01
N LEU A 339 0.12 23.04 4.98
CA LEU A 339 0.36 23.40 3.58
C LEU A 339 -0.56 24.54 3.14
N LYS A 340 0.00 25.52 2.42
CA LYS A 340 -0.71 26.72 1.93
C LYS A 340 -0.56 26.86 0.41
N GLN A 341 -1.54 27.52 -0.20
CA GLN A 341 -1.54 27.92 -1.63
C GLN A 341 -1.12 26.78 -2.56
N PHE A 342 0.01 26.93 -3.26
CA PHE A 342 0.53 25.98 -4.23
C PHE A 342 0.73 24.57 -3.67
N LYS A 343 1.34 24.43 -2.48
CA LYS A 343 1.56 23.09 -1.88
C LYS A 343 0.25 22.37 -1.57
N ARG A 344 -0.78 23.13 -1.20
CA ARG A 344 -2.12 22.60 -0.93
C ARG A 344 -2.74 22.09 -2.22
N GLU A 345 -2.74 22.91 -3.27
CA GLU A 345 -3.32 22.52 -4.55
C GLU A 345 -2.57 21.34 -5.18
N GLU A 346 -1.27 21.17 -4.93
CA GLU A 346 -0.49 20.05 -5.45
C GLU A 346 -0.88 18.74 -4.78
N ALA A 347 -1.00 18.75 -3.45
CA ALA A 347 -1.50 17.60 -2.71
C ALA A 347 -2.93 17.23 -3.12
N LEU A 348 -3.81 18.21 -3.36
CA LEU A 348 -5.16 17.95 -3.85
C LEU A 348 -5.14 17.40 -5.28
N SER A 349 -4.32 17.96 -6.16
CA SER A 349 -4.18 17.51 -7.55
C SER A 349 -3.70 16.06 -7.65
N LEU A 350 -2.75 15.68 -6.81
CA LEU A 350 -2.30 14.29 -6.70
C LEU A 350 -3.45 13.34 -6.32
N ALA A 351 -4.27 13.73 -5.34
CA ALA A 351 -5.45 12.96 -4.94
C ALA A 351 -6.48 12.84 -6.08
N MET A 352 -6.77 13.95 -6.79
CA MET A 352 -7.72 13.97 -7.90
C MET A 352 -7.28 13.06 -9.05
N LEU A 353 -6.03 13.18 -9.49
CA LEU A 353 -5.46 12.30 -10.52
C LEU A 353 -5.47 10.84 -10.07
N GLY A 354 -5.20 10.57 -8.78
CA GLY A 354 -5.30 9.24 -8.20
C GLY A 354 -6.72 8.66 -8.32
N ILE A 355 -7.74 9.47 -8.01
CA ILE A 355 -9.16 9.07 -8.10
C ILE A 355 -9.57 8.79 -9.55
N PHE A 356 -9.17 9.63 -10.52
CA PHE A 356 -9.46 9.37 -11.92
C PHE A 356 -8.86 8.05 -12.41
N ARG A 357 -7.61 7.75 -12.02
CA ARG A 357 -6.95 6.48 -12.35
C ARG A 357 -7.61 5.29 -11.66
N PHE A 358 -8.05 5.44 -10.41
CA PHE A 358 -8.79 4.42 -9.66
C PHE A 358 -10.16 4.13 -10.28
N ARG A 359 -10.85 5.17 -10.78
CA ARG A 359 -12.11 5.02 -11.53
C ARG A 359 -11.92 4.20 -12.81
N VAL A 360 -10.82 4.42 -13.54
CA VAL A 360 -10.48 3.59 -14.71
C VAL A 360 -10.33 2.12 -14.34
N MET A 361 -9.63 1.83 -13.24
CA MET A 361 -9.44 0.45 -12.76
C MET A 361 -10.79 -0.23 -12.44
N ARG A 362 -11.70 0.48 -11.78
CA ARG A 362 -13.05 -0.04 -11.48
C ARG A 362 -13.88 -0.25 -12.75
N ASP A 363 -14.01 0.79 -13.59
CA ASP A 363 -15.01 0.84 -14.67
C ASP A 363 -14.60 0.01 -15.89
N TYR A 364 -13.30 -0.07 -16.21
CA TYR A 364 -12.81 -0.68 -17.45
C TYR A 364 -12.02 -1.98 -17.25
N PHE A 365 -11.52 -2.22 -16.03
CA PHE A 365 -10.75 -3.41 -15.68
C PHE A 365 -11.43 -4.26 -14.59
N HIS A 366 -12.47 -3.74 -13.92
CA HIS A 366 -13.18 -4.42 -12.82
C HIS A 366 -12.25 -4.91 -11.70
N VAL A 367 -11.11 -4.24 -11.53
CA VAL A 367 -10.16 -4.50 -10.45
C VAL A 367 -10.36 -3.43 -9.38
N ILE A 368 -10.74 -3.86 -8.18
CA ILE A 368 -10.66 -3.01 -6.98
C ILE A 368 -9.49 -3.55 -6.17
N PRO A 369 -8.34 -2.87 -6.19
CA PRO A 369 -7.17 -3.30 -5.45
C PRO A 369 -7.46 -3.46 -3.95
N SER A 370 -6.84 -4.48 -3.36
CA SER A 370 -6.96 -4.83 -1.93
C SER A 370 -6.41 -3.73 -1.01
N GLU A 371 -6.58 -3.90 0.31
CA GLU A 371 -6.30 -2.85 1.30
C GLU A 371 -4.88 -2.27 1.24
N PHE A 372 -3.85 -3.05 0.93
CA PHE A 372 -2.46 -2.59 0.79
C PHE A 372 -2.02 -2.33 -0.66
N ARG A 373 -2.88 -2.59 -1.64
CA ARG A 373 -2.59 -2.40 -3.08
C ARG A 373 -3.37 -1.26 -3.70
N SER A 374 -3.94 -0.38 -2.88
CA SER A 374 -4.70 0.77 -3.38
C SER A 374 -3.84 1.62 -4.33
N THR A 375 -4.42 2.07 -5.45
CA THR A 375 -3.79 3.03 -6.38
C THR A 375 -4.02 4.48 -5.97
N LEU A 376 -4.64 4.71 -4.81
CA LEU A 376 -4.91 6.01 -4.20
C LEU A 376 -3.79 6.34 -3.19
N SER A 377 -3.07 7.44 -3.41
CA SER A 377 -1.79 7.72 -2.76
C SER A 377 -1.93 7.96 -1.25
N PHE A 378 -2.91 8.75 -0.81
CA PHE A 378 -3.10 9.08 0.61
C PHE A 378 -3.75 7.93 1.39
N ASN A 379 -4.70 7.22 0.79
CA ASN A 379 -5.35 6.05 1.34
C ASN A 379 -4.37 4.87 1.46
N LEU A 380 -3.48 4.70 0.46
CA LEU A 380 -2.38 3.76 0.54
C LEU A 380 -1.44 4.12 1.69
N ALA A 381 -0.98 5.37 1.77
CA ALA A 381 -0.07 5.79 2.84
C ALA A 381 -0.70 5.64 4.24
N GLU A 382 -2.00 5.88 4.40
CA GLU A 382 -2.65 5.73 5.70
C GLU A 382 -2.81 4.25 6.11
N LYS A 383 -3.06 3.35 5.14
CA LYS A 383 -3.22 1.90 5.39
C LYS A 383 -1.89 1.15 5.52
N LEU A 384 -0.84 1.59 4.82
CA LEU A 384 0.44 0.89 4.82
C LEU A 384 1.15 0.95 6.18
N PRO A 385 1.81 -0.15 6.60
CA PRO A 385 2.70 -0.10 7.75
C PRO A 385 3.87 0.84 7.42
N LYS A 386 4.06 1.87 8.25
CA LYS A 386 5.01 2.96 8.01
C LYS A 386 4.74 3.87 6.81
N GLY A 387 3.50 3.98 6.35
CA GLY A 387 3.15 4.96 5.33
C GLY A 387 3.27 6.41 5.80
N ASP A 388 3.36 6.68 7.11
CA ASP A 388 3.73 8.00 7.65
C ASP A 388 5.08 8.51 7.11
N LYS A 389 6.04 7.62 6.84
CA LYS A 389 7.31 7.97 6.19
C LYS A 389 7.17 8.34 4.72
N ILE A 390 6.14 7.81 4.04
CA ILE A 390 5.84 8.18 2.66
C ILE A 390 5.28 9.61 2.66
N LEU A 391 4.37 9.93 3.60
CA LEU A 391 3.84 11.28 3.76
C LEU A 391 4.92 12.29 4.15
N GLU A 392 5.81 11.95 5.08
CA GLU A 392 6.98 12.78 5.43
C GLU A 392 7.88 13.01 4.20
N ALA A 393 8.21 11.97 3.44
CA ALA A 393 9.03 12.11 2.23
C ALA A 393 8.33 12.89 1.09
N LEU A 394 7.00 12.78 0.97
CA LEU A 394 6.22 13.59 0.02
C LEU A 394 6.20 15.05 0.46
N TYR A 395 6.08 15.33 1.76
CA TYR A 395 6.19 16.69 2.29
C TYR A 395 7.57 17.31 1.98
N ASP A 396 8.66 16.58 2.26
CA ASP A 396 10.02 17.04 1.95
C ASP A 396 10.18 17.33 0.44
N HIS A 397 9.58 16.48 -0.41
CA HIS A 397 9.55 16.69 -1.85
C HIS A 397 8.79 17.96 -2.24
N LEU A 398 7.61 18.22 -1.67
CA LEU A 398 6.85 19.45 -1.89
C LEU A 398 7.56 20.70 -1.35
N GLU A 399 8.38 20.58 -0.31
CA GLU A 399 9.14 21.69 0.24
C GLU A 399 10.32 22.08 -0.67
N LEU A 400 11.04 21.08 -1.19
CA LEU A 400 12.12 21.30 -2.17
C LEU A 400 11.65 22.01 -3.44
N LEU A 401 10.43 21.71 -3.91
CA LEU A 401 9.86 22.34 -5.11
C LEU A 401 9.69 23.88 -4.99
N LEU A 402 9.58 24.43 -3.77
CA LEU A 402 9.40 25.88 -3.57
C LEU A 402 10.62 26.61 -3.00
N ALA A 403 11.52 25.91 -2.29
CA ALA A 403 12.72 26.53 -1.72
C ALA A 403 13.67 27.15 -2.78
N ARG A 404 13.61 26.67 -4.03
CA ARG A 404 14.37 27.21 -5.16
C ARG A 404 13.81 28.55 -5.69
N ASN A 405 12.51 28.82 -5.53
CA ASN A 405 11.83 29.99 -6.11
C ASN A 405 12.15 31.33 -5.43
N HIS A 406 12.82 31.33 -4.27
CA HIS A 406 13.15 32.54 -3.53
C HIS A 406 14.61 33.01 -3.64
N HIS A 407 15.48 32.29 -4.37
CA HIS A 407 16.92 32.57 -4.38
C HIS A 407 17.47 33.23 -5.66
N CYS A 408 16.61 33.72 -6.56
CA CYS A 408 17.07 34.40 -7.78
C CYS A 408 17.28 35.92 -7.63
N ASP A 409 16.97 36.55 -6.48
CA ASP A 409 16.99 38.03 -6.38
C ASP A 409 18.02 38.62 -5.40
N ALA A 410 18.96 37.86 -4.83
CA ALA A 410 19.97 38.47 -3.97
C ALA A 410 21.31 37.72 -3.88
N ILE A 411 22.33 38.36 -4.46
CA ILE A 411 23.74 38.38 -4.05
C ILE A 411 24.62 37.21 -4.53
N GLU A 412 25.64 37.57 -5.32
CA GLU A 412 26.89 36.83 -5.53
C GLU A 412 27.52 36.44 -4.18
N VAL A 413 27.35 35.19 -3.76
CA VAL A 413 28.26 34.55 -2.80
C VAL A 413 28.61 33.18 -3.34
N SER A 414 29.89 33.01 -3.65
CA SER A 414 30.52 31.73 -3.96
C SER A 414 30.22 30.70 -2.88
N PHE A 415 29.40 29.71 -3.22
CA PHE A 415 29.22 28.50 -2.40
C PHE A 415 29.52 27.26 -3.22
N ASP A 416 30.36 26.43 -2.59
CA ASP A 416 30.96 25.20 -3.06
C ASP A 416 29.93 24.16 -3.56
N GLY A 417 30.26 23.50 -4.67
CA GLY A 417 29.35 22.75 -5.51
C GLY A 417 28.78 21.49 -4.87
N ARG A 418 27.52 21.56 -4.42
CA ARG A 418 26.61 20.41 -4.30
C ARG A 418 25.22 20.80 -4.76
N MET A 419 25.04 20.89 -6.08
CA MET A 419 23.72 21.00 -6.71
C MET A 419 22.93 19.72 -6.40
N GLN A 420 21.85 19.86 -5.63
CA GLN A 420 20.84 18.81 -5.49
C GLN A 420 19.70 19.14 -6.45
N ASN A 421 19.61 18.28 -7.46
CA ASN A 421 18.70 18.29 -8.59
C ASN A 421 17.27 17.89 -8.14
N SER A 422 16.22 18.49 -8.68
CA SER A 422 14.82 18.09 -8.41
C SER A 422 13.94 18.11 -9.67
N PRO A 423 13.18 17.04 -9.98
CA PRO A 423 12.38 16.95 -11.20
C PRO A 423 10.95 17.46 -11.00
N PHE A 424 10.55 18.34 -11.90
CA PHE A 424 9.15 18.57 -12.26
C PHE A 424 8.62 17.31 -12.97
N PRO A 425 7.51 16.71 -12.48
CA PRO A 425 6.22 17.07 -13.07
C PRO A 425 5.11 17.30 -12.02
N ILE A 426 4.55 18.51 -12.04
CA ILE A 426 3.55 19.00 -11.08
C ILE A 426 2.16 18.48 -11.48
N ALA A 427 1.48 17.82 -10.53
CA ALA A 427 0.13 17.29 -10.71
C ALA A 427 -0.89 18.39 -11.01
N ILE A 428 -0.77 19.58 -10.38
CA ILE A 428 -1.59 20.76 -10.72
C ILE A 428 -1.39 21.14 -12.18
N TYR A 429 -0.14 21.13 -12.68
CA TYR A 429 0.16 21.53 -14.05
C TYR A 429 -0.46 20.56 -15.05
N ALA A 430 -0.37 19.25 -14.79
CA ALA A 430 -1.04 18.25 -15.62
C ALA A 430 -2.56 18.47 -15.65
N LEU A 431 -3.19 18.72 -14.50
CA LEU A 431 -4.63 19.02 -14.43
C LEU A 431 -5.01 20.32 -15.13
N SER A 432 -4.19 21.38 -15.01
CA SER A 432 -4.47 22.67 -15.65
C SER A 432 -4.43 22.55 -17.17
N LYS A 433 -3.46 21.81 -17.72
CA LYS A 433 -3.37 21.55 -19.17
C LYS A 433 -4.50 20.65 -19.69
N LEU A 434 -5.01 19.74 -18.87
CA LEU A 434 -6.22 18.97 -19.18
C LEU A 434 -7.51 19.81 -19.12
N GLY A 435 -7.43 21.06 -18.63
CA GLY A 435 -8.50 22.04 -18.63
C GLY A 435 -9.25 22.17 -17.30
N PHE A 436 -8.63 21.78 -16.19
CA PHE A 436 -9.15 22.03 -14.84
C PHE A 436 -8.53 23.30 -14.26
N THR A 437 -9.34 24.31 -13.95
CA THR A 437 -8.89 25.58 -13.35
C THR A 437 -8.81 25.46 -11.83
N LEU A 438 -7.64 25.09 -11.30
CA LEU A 438 -7.39 24.98 -9.84
C LEU A 438 -6.75 26.23 -9.24
N LEU A 439 -6.04 27.02 -10.05
CA LEU A 439 -5.31 28.21 -9.61
C LEU A 439 -5.49 29.35 -10.62
N PRO A 440 -5.78 30.59 -10.19
CA PRO A 440 -5.80 31.76 -11.07
C PRO A 440 -4.44 31.96 -11.75
N SER A 441 -4.44 32.45 -13.00
CA SER A 441 -3.22 32.65 -13.81
C SER A 441 -2.14 33.50 -13.13
N GLU A 442 -2.55 34.38 -12.20
CA GLU A 442 -1.68 35.32 -11.47
C GLU A 442 -0.90 34.68 -10.30
N LEU A 443 -1.31 33.49 -9.84
CA LEU A 443 -0.68 32.80 -8.71
C LEU A 443 0.29 31.68 -9.16
N TRP A 444 0.45 31.52 -10.48
CA TRP A 444 1.47 30.66 -11.03
C TRP A 444 2.85 31.30 -10.83
N PRO A 445 3.91 30.54 -10.52
CA PRO A 445 5.26 31.07 -10.51
C PRO A 445 5.58 31.71 -11.87
N ASN A 446 6.05 32.96 -11.89
CA ASN A 446 6.25 33.75 -13.12
C ASN A 446 7.26 33.13 -14.11
N ASP A 447 8.10 32.18 -13.68
CA ASP A 447 9.19 31.59 -14.47
C ASP A 447 8.98 30.10 -14.79
N ILE A 448 7.77 29.67 -15.15
CA ILE A 448 7.55 28.29 -15.65
C ILE A 448 8.30 28.04 -16.98
N GLU A 449 8.58 29.11 -17.73
CA GLU A 449 9.25 29.05 -19.03
C GLU A 449 10.77 28.78 -18.97
N ILE A 450 11.43 28.85 -17.80
CA ILE A 450 12.89 28.67 -17.70
C ILE A 450 13.28 27.82 -16.49
N LEU A 451 12.70 26.62 -16.33
CA LEU A 451 13.32 25.57 -15.53
C LEU A 451 14.03 24.58 -16.47
N HIS A 452 15.16 25.06 -17.02
CA HIS A 452 16.23 24.22 -17.54
C HIS A 452 16.80 23.42 -16.38
N SER A 453 17.02 22.13 -16.61
CA SER A 453 17.67 21.15 -15.74
C SER A 453 16.79 20.43 -14.69
N ASP A 454 17.19 19.17 -14.48
CA ASP A 454 17.02 18.38 -13.26
C ASP A 454 15.91 17.34 -13.20
N VAL A 455 15.75 16.64 -14.31
CA VAL A 455 15.22 15.29 -14.36
C VAL A 455 16.11 14.32 -13.52
N HIS A 456 15.55 13.62 -12.52
CA HIS A 456 16.29 12.58 -11.78
C HIS A 456 16.55 11.36 -12.68
N LEU A 457 17.77 11.25 -13.20
CA LEU A 457 18.22 10.10 -13.99
C LEU A 457 18.97 9.12 -13.10
N GLY A 458 18.56 7.86 -13.08
CA GLY A 458 19.25 6.77 -12.37
C GLY A 458 19.23 6.81 -10.83
N GLU A 459 19.07 7.97 -10.18
CA GLU A 459 19.08 8.09 -8.71
C GLU A 459 17.69 7.81 -8.09
N THR A 460 17.68 7.02 -7.01
CA THR A 460 16.44 6.76 -6.24
C THR A 460 16.16 7.93 -5.31
N SER A 461 15.09 8.68 -5.58
CA SER A 461 14.65 9.80 -4.74
C SER A 461 14.39 9.35 -3.29
N SER A 462 14.46 10.28 -2.32
CA SER A 462 14.12 9.99 -0.92
C SER A 462 12.73 9.35 -0.79
N LEU A 463 11.78 9.83 -1.59
CA LEU A 463 10.43 9.29 -1.73
C LEU A 463 10.44 7.86 -2.27
N GLN A 464 11.13 7.58 -3.38
CA GLN A 464 11.24 6.22 -3.94
C GLN A 464 11.91 5.24 -2.96
N LYS A 465 12.94 5.69 -2.23
CA LYS A 465 13.58 4.90 -1.16
C LYS A 465 12.61 4.58 -0.02
N ALA A 466 11.75 5.54 0.36
CA ALA A 466 10.72 5.33 1.37
C ALA A 466 9.68 4.31 0.88
N ILE A 467 9.21 4.45 -0.36
CA ILE A 467 8.24 3.55 -1.01
C ILE A 467 8.79 2.12 -1.13
N LYS A 468 10.01 1.93 -1.65
CA LYS A 468 10.61 0.58 -1.77
C LYS A 468 10.73 -0.12 -0.42
N LYS A 469 11.02 0.64 0.64
CA LYS A 469 11.04 0.12 2.01
C LYS A 469 9.64 -0.27 2.47
N THR A 470 8.61 0.57 2.29
CA THR A 470 7.23 0.28 2.74
C THR A 470 6.59 -0.88 1.99
N ILE A 471 6.81 -1.01 0.68
CA ILE A 471 6.34 -2.16 -0.12
C ILE A 471 6.95 -3.47 0.40
N CYS A 472 8.25 -3.48 0.72
CA CYS A 472 8.87 -4.65 1.34
C CYS A 472 8.26 -4.95 2.73
N TYR A 473 7.83 -3.93 3.48
CA TYR A 473 7.14 -4.13 4.75
C TYR A 473 5.71 -4.66 4.57
N SER A 474 4.95 -4.16 3.60
CA SER A 474 3.58 -4.63 3.34
C SER A 474 3.57 -6.05 2.80
N GLY A 475 4.44 -6.42 1.85
CA GLY A 475 4.52 -7.79 1.34
C GLY A 475 4.82 -8.82 2.44
N ARG A 476 5.59 -8.43 3.47
CA ARG A 476 5.80 -9.28 4.66
C ARG A 476 4.58 -9.35 5.57
N ALA A 477 3.80 -8.26 5.68
CA ALA A 477 2.56 -8.25 6.43
C ALA A 477 1.46 -9.07 5.73
N GLU A 478 1.35 -8.98 4.39
CA GLU A 478 0.47 -9.82 3.58
C GLU A 478 0.86 -11.29 3.71
N ALA A 479 2.14 -11.64 3.59
CA ALA A 479 2.60 -13.01 3.79
C ALA A 479 2.28 -13.52 5.21
N ALA A 480 2.43 -12.67 6.23
CA ALA A 480 2.05 -13.02 7.59
C ALA A 480 0.53 -13.21 7.75
N GLN A 481 -0.29 -12.37 7.10
CA GLN A 481 -1.75 -12.53 7.07
C GLN A 481 -2.17 -13.82 6.35
N ALA A 482 -1.54 -14.16 5.23
CA ALA A 482 -1.80 -15.42 4.53
C ALA A 482 -1.51 -16.64 5.41
N THR A 483 -0.44 -16.61 6.22
CA THR A 483 -0.20 -17.69 7.21
C THR A 483 -1.25 -17.72 8.32
N LEU A 484 -1.85 -16.59 8.66
CA LEU A 484 -2.94 -16.54 9.64
C LEU A 484 -4.21 -17.13 9.05
N ASP A 485 -4.54 -16.80 7.81
CA ASP A 485 -5.73 -17.32 7.13
C ASP A 485 -5.64 -18.84 6.93
N GLN A 486 -4.45 -19.38 6.62
CA GLN A 486 -4.22 -20.84 6.62
C GLN A 486 -4.45 -21.51 7.98
N VAL A 487 -4.26 -20.77 9.08
CA VAL A 487 -4.43 -21.26 10.47
C VAL A 487 -5.85 -21.01 10.99
N LYS A 488 -6.69 -20.24 10.28
CA LYS A 488 -8.13 -20.13 10.54
C LYS A 488 -8.84 -21.42 10.12
N VAL A 489 -8.53 -22.53 10.79
CA VAL A 489 -9.27 -23.79 10.66
C VAL A 489 -10.61 -23.64 11.38
N GLU A 490 -11.69 -24.11 10.77
CA GLU A 490 -13.08 -23.85 11.20
C GLU A 490 -13.46 -24.55 12.51
N ASP A 491 -12.77 -25.63 12.90
CA ASP A 491 -13.14 -26.43 14.08
C ASP A 491 -12.59 -25.85 15.41
N ILE A 492 -13.46 -25.42 16.31
CA ILE A 492 -13.12 -24.90 17.66
C ILE A 492 -12.30 -25.91 18.48
N ASP A 493 -12.62 -27.19 18.38
CA ASP A 493 -11.91 -28.26 19.10
C ASP A 493 -10.45 -28.38 18.69
N THR A 494 -10.14 -28.12 17.41
CA THR A 494 -8.76 -28.08 16.94
C THR A 494 -8.01 -26.87 17.52
N LYS A 495 -8.66 -25.71 17.62
CA LYS A 495 -8.08 -24.50 18.23
C LYS A 495 -7.78 -24.72 19.71
N LEU A 496 -8.67 -25.37 20.46
CA LEU A 496 -8.48 -25.68 21.87
C LEU A 496 -7.37 -26.72 22.09
N ALA A 497 -7.30 -27.75 21.24
CA ALA A 497 -6.21 -28.73 21.27
C ALA A 497 -4.84 -28.08 21.02
N VAL A 498 -4.77 -27.15 20.06
CA VAL A 498 -3.55 -26.37 19.77
C VAL A 498 -3.11 -25.57 21.00
N ILE A 499 -4.02 -24.85 21.65
CA ILE A 499 -3.70 -24.04 22.84
C ILE A 499 -3.18 -24.94 23.97
N ARG A 500 -3.85 -26.07 24.22
CA ARG A 500 -3.45 -27.03 25.26
C ARG A 500 -2.04 -27.55 25.03
N GLU A 501 -1.71 -27.93 23.80
CA GLU A 501 -0.40 -28.46 23.44
C GLU A 501 0.69 -27.37 23.46
N LEU A 502 0.38 -26.15 23.02
CA LEU A 502 1.31 -25.02 23.08
C LEU A 502 1.62 -24.59 24.52
N LEU A 503 0.64 -24.66 25.42
CA LEU A 503 0.79 -24.36 26.83
C LEU A 503 1.24 -25.56 27.67
N PHE A 504 1.42 -26.74 27.06
CA PHE A 504 1.85 -27.96 27.76
C PHE A 504 3.09 -27.75 28.64
N PRO A 505 4.17 -27.06 28.18
CA PRO A 505 5.34 -26.82 29.04
C PRO A 505 5.01 -25.97 30.27
N VAL A 506 4.07 -25.03 30.15
CA VAL A 506 3.62 -24.17 31.26
C VAL A 506 2.74 -24.97 32.23
N PHE A 507 1.87 -25.84 31.70
CA PHE A 507 1.06 -26.73 32.52
C PHE A 507 1.90 -27.73 33.32
N GLU A 508 2.94 -28.31 32.72
CA GLU A 508 3.85 -29.22 33.44
C GLU A 508 4.66 -28.50 34.52
N LEU A 509 5.14 -27.29 34.25
CA LEU A 509 5.76 -26.43 35.27
C LEU A 509 4.76 -26.09 36.39
N GLY A 510 3.52 -25.78 36.04
CA GLY A 510 2.44 -25.50 37.00
C GLY A 510 2.10 -26.70 37.87
N LYS A 511 2.02 -27.90 37.29
CA LYS A 511 1.82 -29.15 38.04
C LYS A 511 2.98 -29.44 38.98
N TRP A 512 4.22 -29.21 38.54
CA TRP A 512 5.40 -29.38 39.38
C TRP A 512 5.44 -28.38 40.55
N LEU A 513 5.06 -27.12 40.31
CA LEU A 513 4.91 -26.14 41.39
C LEU A 513 3.77 -26.51 42.34
N TYR A 514 2.66 -27.03 41.80
CA TYR A 514 1.51 -27.46 42.57
C TYR A 514 1.83 -28.70 43.43
N SER A 515 2.60 -29.66 42.92
CA SER A 515 3.05 -30.82 43.71
C SER A 515 4.00 -30.44 44.85
N LEU A 516 4.78 -29.36 44.69
CA LEU A 516 5.56 -28.76 45.77
C LEU A 516 4.68 -28.11 46.84
N THR A 517 3.52 -27.56 46.46
CA THR A 517 2.54 -27.02 47.43
C THR A 517 1.72 -28.10 48.13
N GLU A 518 1.52 -29.25 47.49
CA GLU A 518 0.88 -30.43 48.09
C GLU A 518 1.85 -31.24 48.98
N TRP A 519 3.11 -30.83 49.09
CA TRP A 519 4.14 -31.50 49.90
C TRP A 519 4.35 -32.98 49.55
N GLN A 520 4.17 -33.36 48.28
CA GLN A 520 4.36 -34.75 47.83
C GLN A 520 5.80 -35.24 48.11
N ASP A 521 6.79 -34.36 47.92
CA ASP A 521 8.18 -34.56 48.34
C ASP A 521 8.55 -33.56 49.45
N ASN A 522 8.54 -34.01 50.71
CA ASN A 522 8.80 -33.15 51.88
C ASN A 522 10.14 -32.39 51.80
N LEU A 523 11.22 -33.05 51.35
CA LEU A 523 12.55 -32.41 51.26
C LEU A 523 12.65 -31.37 50.14
N LYS A 524 12.02 -31.60 48.99
CA LYS A 524 12.04 -30.65 47.88
C LYS A 524 11.17 -29.43 48.19
N SER A 525 10.02 -29.65 48.81
CA SER A 525 9.06 -28.61 49.17
C SER A 525 9.61 -27.69 50.28
N THR A 526 10.27 -28.25 51.29
CA THR A 526 10.97 -27.46 52.33
C THR A 526 12.12 -26.63 51.75
N LEU A 527 12.96 -27.22 50.90
CA LEU A 527 14.09 -26.53 50.29
C LEU A 527 13.62 -25.41 49.34
N PHE A 528 12.54 -25.65 48.60
CA PHE A 528 11.90 -24.66 47.74
C PHE A 528 11.29 -23.50 48.55
N LEU A 529 10.57 -23.80 49.64
CA LEU A 529 10.03 -22.78 50.54
C LEU A 529 11.13 -21.93 51.16
N LEU A 530 12.21 -22.55 51.66
CA LEU A 530 13.35 -21.86 52.23
C LEU A 530 14.03 -20.97 51.18
N LEU A 531 14.15 -21.45 49.94
CA LEU A 531 14.69 -20.68 48.82
C LEU A 531 13.81 -19.46 48.49
N ILE A 532 12.48 -19.60 48.46
CA ILE A 532 11.56 -18.47 48.24
C ILE A 532 11.67 -17.46 49.37
N LEU A 533 11.62 -17.91 50.63
CA LEU A 533 11.71 -17.06 51.81
C LEU A 533 13.07 -16.33 51.88
N TYR A 534 14.15 -17.01 51.51
CA TYR A 534 15.48 -16.42 51.40
C TYR A 534 15.54 -15.34 50.32
N ASN A 535 14.97 -15.60 49.13
CA ASN A 535 14.89 -14.63 48.04
C ASN A 535 14.01 -13.42 48.41
N MET A 536 12.94 -13.62 49.20
CA MET A 536 12.12 -12.54 49.78
C MET A 536 12.92 -11.69 50.76
N TYR A 537 13.57 -12.34 51.73
CA TYR A 537 14.35 -11.66 52.78
C TYR A 537 15.49 -10.81 52.21
N ARG A 538 16.18 -11.31 51.17
CA ARG A 538 17.30 -10.62 50.53
C ARG A 538 16.87 -9.56 49.51
N GLY A 539 15.57 -9.43 49.23
CA GLY A 539 15.05 -8.52 48.21
C GLY A 539 15.40 -8.92 46.76
N TRP A 540 15.81 -10.16 46.54
CA TRP A 540 16.28 -10.66 45.25
C TRP A 540 15.17 -10.99 44.26
N ILE A 541 13.92 -11.01 44.71
CA ILE A 541 12.74 -11.15 43.85
C ILE A 541 12.75 -10.13 42.70
N TRP A 542 13.30 -8.94 42.94
CA TRP A 542 13.38 -7.93 41.88
C TRP A 542 14.37 -8.31 40.77
N HIS A 543 15.44 -9.01 41.10
CA HIS A 543 16.48 -9.42 40.16
C HIS A 543 16.03 -10.62 39.30
N MET A 544 14.93 -11.27 39.67
CA MET A 544 14.32 -12.34 38.88
C MET A 544 13.87 -11.85 37.50
N TRP A 545 13.31 -10.64 37.41
CA TRP A 545 12.84 -10.08 36.14
C TRP A 545 13.96 -9.90 35.10
N PRO A 546 15.09 -9.24 35.40
CA PRO A 546 16.24 -9.21 34.49
C PRO A 546 16.75 -10.60 34.10
N CYS A 547 16.83 -11.54 35.04
CA CYS A 547 17.26 -12.90 34.76
C CYS A 547 16.32 -13.63 33.78
N ILE A 548 15.02 -13.45 33.92
CA ILE A 548 14.01 -14.01 32.99
C ILE A 548 14.17 -13.39 31.59
N PHE A 549 14.28 -12.06 31.48
CA PHE A 549 14.44 -11.43 30.16
C PHE A 549 15.77 -11.79 29.49
N PHE A 550 16.86 -11.86 30.27
CA PHE A 550 18.17 -12.27 29.78
C PHE A 550 18.17 -13.73 29.30
N SER A 551 17.64 -14.66 30.11
CA SER A 551 17.54 -16.08 29.72
C SER A 551 16.69 -16.28 28.47
N LEU A 552 15.55 -15.59 28.34
CA LEU A 552 14.74 -15.62 27.10
C LEU A 552 15.53 -15.12 25.88
N SER A 553 16.28 -14.03 26.03
CA SER A 553 17.15 -13.52 24.96
C SER A 553 18.23 -14.52 24.57
N VAL A 554 18.87 -15.16 25.56
CA VAL A 554 19.89 -16.21 25.33
C VAL A 554 19.28 -17.41 24.63
N ILE A 555 18.11 -17.91 25.07
CA ILE A 555 17.40 -19.04 24.43
C ILE A 555 17.09 -18.72 22.97
N ILE A 556 16.62 -17.51 22.67
CA ILE A 556 16.33 -17.08 21.30
C ILE A 556 17.58 -17.08 20.43
N LEU A 557 18.69 -16.51 20.92
CA LEU A 557 19.97 -16.45 20.20
C LEU A 557 20.62 -17.83 20.05
N TRP A 558 20.47 -18.68 21.07
CA TRP A 558 20.93 -20.07 21.07
C TRP A 558 20.17 -20.89 20.02
N ASN A 559 18.83 -20.83 20.02
CA ASN A 559 17.99 -21.48 19.02
C ASN A 559 18.34 -21.04 17.60
N LYS A 560 18.68 -19.76 17.41
CA LYS A 560 19.16 -19.23 16.13
C LYS A 560 20.51 -19.84 15.72
N TYR A 561 21.48 -19.90 16.63
CA TYR A 561 22.81 -20.45 16.35
C TYR A 561 22.76 -21.93 15.96
N TYR A 562 21.98 -22.72 16.70
CA TYR A 562 21.81 -24.15 16.42
C TYR A 562 21.05 -24.45 15.11
N ARG A 563 20.19 -23.54 14.65
CA ARG A 563 19.29 -23.83 13.52
C ARG A 563 19.83 -23.54 12.13
N LYS A 564 20.92 -22.78 11.93
CA LYS A 564 21.57 -22.47 10.62
C LYS A 564 20.65 -22.62 9.38
N GLY A 565 19.47 -22.00 9.38
CA GLY A 565 18.56 -21.98 8.22
C GLY A 565 17.57 -23.15 8.03
N ARG A 566 17.43 -24.11 8.96
CA ARG A 566 16.38 -25.16 8.85
C ARG A 566 14.98 -24.56 9.07
N GLN A 567 14.05 -24.84 8.14
CA GLN A 567 12.65 -24.46 8.28
C GLN A 567 12.02 -25.15 9.50
N ILE A 568 11.06 -24.49 10.15
CA ILE A 568 10.33 -25.10 11.28
C ILE A 568 9.62 -26.34 10.76
N GLU A 569 9.89 -27.50 11.34
CA GLU A 569 9.01 -28.67 11.18
C GLU A 569 7.61 -28.26 11.62
N ALA A 570 6.65 -28.38 10.71
CA ALA A 570 5.28 -28.01 10.97
C ALA A 570 4.76 -28.77 12.20
N PHE A 571 4.04 -28.06 13.04
CA PHE A 571 3.56 -28.63 14.28
C PHE A 571 2.53 -29.73 13.99
N LYS A 572 2.93 -30.98 14.25
CA LYS A 572 2.11 -32.18 14.03
C LYS A 572 1.12 -32.34 15.16
N ILE A 573 -0.16 -32.09 14.90
CA ILE A 573 -1.22 -32.26 15.89
C ILE A 573 -1.96 -33.56 15.61
N THR A 574 -2.14 -34.37 16.65
CA THR A 574 -3.06 -35.51 16.65
C THR A 574 -4.48 -34.98 16.87
N ILE A 575 -5.38 -35.25 15.93
CA ILE A 575 -6.80 -34.88 16.01
C ILE A 575 -7.42 -35.51 17.28
N PRO A 576 -8.12 -34.74 18.15
CA PRO A 576 -8.81 -35.32 19.30
C PRO A 576 -9.95 -36.24 18.84
N PRO A 577 -10.29 -37.29 19.61
CA PRO A 577 -11.39 -38.20 19.28
C PRO A 577 -12.74 -37.46 19.31
N ASN A 578 -13.60 -37.72 18.32
CA ASN A 578 -14.95 -37.13 18.20
C ASN A 578 -15.73 -37.28 19.52
N ARG A 579 -16.10 -36.16 20.15
CA ARG A 579 -17.16 -36.15 21.17
C ARG A 579 -18.53 -36.02 20.52
N SER A 580 -19.57 -36.47 21.23
CA SER A 580 -20.94 -36.54 20.74
C SER A 580 -21.49 -35.15 20.43
N THR A 581 -22.26 -35.07 19.34
CA THR A 581 -22.87 -33.84 18.79
C THR A 581 -23.78 -33.10 19.77
N VAL A 582 -24.24 -33.78 20.83
CA VAL A 582 -25.14 -33.23 21.85
C VAL A 582 -24.39 -32.40 22.89
N GLU A 583 -23.16 -32.78 23.27
CA GLU A 583 -22.31 -31.97 24.17
C GLU A 583 -21.76 -30.73 23.46
N LEU A 584 -21.48 -30.86 22.16
CA LEU A 584 -21.07 -29.74 21.30
C LEU A 584 -22.20 -28.71 21.15
N LEU A 585 -23.45 -29.16 20.99
CA LEU A 585 -24.61 -28.27 20.92
C LEU A 585 -24.93 -27.62 22.26
N LEU A 586 -24.82 -28.36 23.38
CA LEU A 586 -25.01 -27.81 24.72
C LEU A 586 -23.97 -26.74 25.08
N THR A 587 -22.71 -26.92 24.66
CA THR A 587 -21.62 -25.95 24.90
C THR A 587 -21.66 -24.75 23.95
N LEU A 588 -22.14 -24.93 22.70
CA LEU A 588 -22.38 -23.83 21.75
C LEU A 588 -23.57 -22.95 22.14
N GLN A 589 -24.59 -23.54 22.77
CA GLN A 589 -25.79 -22.79 23.21
C GLN A 589 -25.51 -21.89 24.42
N GLU A 590 -24.49 -22.19 25.23
CA GLU A 590 -24.08 -21.36 26.38
C GLU A 590 -22.91 -20.39 26.11
N THR A 591 -22.19 -20.50 24.97
CA THR A 591 -20.99 -19.67 24.72
C THR A 591 -21.10 -18.84 23.43
N THR A 592 -21.40 -17.56 23.62
CA THR A 592 -21.48 -16.53 22.58
C THR A 592 -20.25 -16.50 21.66
N SER A 593 -20.45 -16.15 20.39
CA SER A 593 -19.43 -15.94 19.34
C SER A 593 -18.19 -15.15 19.78
N GLN A 594 -18.28 -14.35 20.84
CA GLN A 594 -17.17 -13.64 21.46
C GLN A 594 -16.07 -14.59 21.98
N LEU A 595 -16.43 -15.71 22.61
CA LEU A 595 -15.43 -16.65 23.15
C LEU A 595 -14.60 -17.27 22.03
N GLU A 596 -15.22 -17.61 20.91
CA GLU A 596 -14.52 -18.13 19.73
C GLU A 596 -13.48 -17.12 19.22
N THR A 597 -13.84 -15.84 19.13
CA THR A 597 -12.89 -14.79 18.70
C THR A 597 -11.72 -14.62 19.68
N TYR A 598 -11.95 -14.73 21.00
CA TYR A 598 -10.88 -14.67 22.00
C TYR A 598 -9.96 -15.89 21.94
N VAL A 599 -10.52 -17.10 21.81
CA VAL A 599 -9.75 -18.35 21.66
C VAL A 599 -8.90 -18.31 20.40
N GLN A 600 -9.47 -17.86 19.29
CA GLN A 600 -8.74 -17.69 18.03
C GLN A 600 -7.60 -16.66 18.16
N THR A 601 -7.87 -15.53 18.80
CA THR A 601 -6.85 -14.49 19.03
C THR A 601 -5.71 -15.01 19.93
N GLY A 602 -6.05 -15.75 20.98
CA GLY A 602 -5.09 -16.37 21.89
C GLY A 602 -4.22 -17.43 21.19
N CYS A 603 -4.82 -18.29 20.38
CA CYS A 603 -4.11 -19.30 19.58
C CYS A 603 -3.10 -18.65 18.62
N ILE A 604 -3.55 -17.63 17.86
CA ILE A 604 -2.70 -16.85 16.96
C ILE A 604 -1.53 -16.21 17.72
N ALA A 605 -1.80 -15.61 18.89
CA ALA A 605 -0.77 -14.97 19.69
C ALA A 605 0.29 -15.97 20.18
N LEU A 606 -0.13 -17.15 20.66
CA LEU A 606 0.77 -18.21 21.10
C LEU A 606 1.64 -18.76 19.95
N LEU A 607 1.06 -18.97 18.76
CA LEU A 607 1.80 -19.42 17.58
C LEU A 607 2.84 -18.39 17.14
N LYS A 608 2.52 -17.09 17.20
CA LYS A 608 3.48 -16.01 16.92
C LYS A 608 4.59 -15.95 17.97
N LEU A 609 4.26 -16.03 19.25
CA LEU A 609 5.27 -16.07 20.34
C LEU A 609 6.22 -17.26 20.17
N ARG A 610 5.67 -18.43 19.83
CA ARG A 610 6.46 -19.63 19.52
C ARG A 610 7.39 -19.39 18.33
N ALA A 611 6.90 -18.82 17.23
CA ALA A 611 7.73 -18.49 16.06
C ALA A 611 8.91 -17.57 16.43
N ILE A 612 8.70 -16.61 17.34
CA ILE A 612 9.75 -15.71 17.84
C ILE A 612 10.77 -16.49 18.69
N LEU A 613 10.31 -17.30 19.66
CA LEU A 613 11.15 -18.09 20.57
C LEU A 613 12.06 -19.08 19.83
N PHE A 614 11.52 -19.69 18.77
CA PHE A 614 12.25 -20.66 17.94
C PHE A 614 13.04 -20.03 16.79
N ALA A 615 13.16 -18.70 16.78
CA ALA A 615 13.94 -17.92 15.82
C ALA A 615 13.57 -18.19 14.34
N ALA A 616 12.30 -18.42 14.06
CA ALA A 616 11.79 -18.70 12.71
C ALA A 616 12.10 -17.59 11.70
N PHE A 617 12.12 -16.34 12.16
CA PHE A 617 12.27 -15.15 11.32
C PHE A 617 13.43 -14.27 11.83
N PRO A 618 14.66 -14.47 11.33
CA PRO A 618 15.89 -13.96 11.97
C PRO A 618 15.91 -12.44 12.14
N GLN A 619 15.32 -11.68 11.20
CA GLN A 619 15.31 -10.21 11.29
C GLN A 619 14.38 -9.66 12.38
N SER A 620 13.22 -10.28 12.61
CA SER A 620 12.29 -9.86 13.66
C SER A 620 12.75 -10.40 15.02
N THR A 621 13.22 -11.65 15.05
CA THR A 621 13.76 -12.30 16.24
C THR A 621 14.98 -11.57 16.80
N ASN A 622 15.92 -11.11 15.98
CA ASN A 622 17.07 -10.34 16.46
C ASN A 622 16.63 -9.06 17.18
N LYS A 623 15.64 -8.35 16.64
CA LYS A 623 15.12 -7.12 17.26
C LYS A 623 14.48 -7.42 18.61
N VAL A 624 13.73 -8.52 18.72
CA VAL A 624 13.16 -8.96 19.99
C VAL A 624 14.25 -9.32 20.98
N ALA A 625 15.23 -10.13 20.60
CA ALA A 625 16.34 -10.52 21.47
C ALA A 625 17.10 -9.29 22.00
N TYR A 626 17.50 -8.36 21.12
CA TYR A 626 18.16 -7.13 21.54
C TYR A 626 17.27 -6.22 22.40
N SER A 627 15.96 -6.16 22.13
CA SER A 627 15.02 -5.41 22.97
C SER A 627 14.86 -6.05 24.36
N LEU A 628 14.81 -7.38 24.46
CA LEU A 628 14.76 -8.11 25.73
C LEU A 628 16.05 -7.92 26.52
N LEU A 629 17.20 -7.91 25.85
CA LEU A 629 18.48 -7.58 26.46
C LEU A 629 18.50 -6.14 27.00
N ALA A 630 18.04 -5.17 26.20
CA ALA A 630 17.95 -3.78 26.63
C ALA A 630 17.01 -3.60 27.83
N VAL A 631 15.85 -4.27 27.82
CA VAL A 631 14.92 -4.28 28.96
C VAL A 631 15.58 -4.93 30.18
N ALA A 632 16.29 -6.04 30.03
CA ALA A 632 17.02 -6.66 31.14
C ALA A 632 18.02 -5.68 31.77
N VAL A 633 18.79 -4.97 30.96
CA VAL A 633 19.75 -3.94 31.39
C VAL A 633 19.04 -2.79 32.13
N ILE A 634 17.92 -2.29 31.61
CA ILE A 634 17.10 -1.26 32.27
C ILE A 634 16.67 -1.72 33.66
N PHE A 635 16.16 -2.95 33.79
CA PHE A 635 15.73 -3.51 35.07
C PHE A 635 16.90 -3.77 36.05
N THR A 636 18.13 -4.02 35.56
CA THR A 636 19.30 -4.16 36.45
C THR A 636 19.79 -2.82 37.00
N PHE A 637 19.74 -1.75 36.20
CA PHE A 637 20.31 -0.45 36.58
C PHE A 637 19.30 0.48 37.25
N ILE A 638 18.00 0.36 36.93
CA ILE A 638 16.97 1.28 37.44
C ILE A 638 16.18 0.60 38.56
N PRO A 639 16.13 1.20 39.77
CA PRO A 639 15.31 0.69 40.86
C PRO A 639 13.82 0.62 40.50
N LEU A 640 13.13 -0.42 40.97
CA LEU A 640 11.69 -0.67 40.75
C LEU A 640 10.83 0.58 40.95
N ARG A 641 11.10 1.34 42.02
CA ARG A 641 10.35 2.54 42.37
C ARG A 641 10.29 3.55 41.21
N HIS A 642 11.42 3.75 40.52
CA HIS A 642 11.47 4.66 39.38
C HIS A 642 10.76 4.09 38.16
N LEU A 643 10.87 2.77 37.89
CA LEU A 643 10.12 2.14 36.80
C LEU A 643 8.61 2.23 37.01
N VAL A 644 8.13 1.97 38.24
CA VAL A 644 6.70 2.09 38.58
C VAL A 644 6.22 3.53 38.41
N MET A 645 7.01 4.52 38.83
CA MET A 645 6.70 5.94 38.61
C MET A 645 6.63 6.29 37.12
N ILE A 646 7.55 5.77 36.30
CA ILE A 646 7.55 5.98 34.84
C ILE A 646 6.31 5.34 34.20
N VAL A 647 5.93 4.13 34.60
CA VAL A 647 4.74 3.43 34.07
C VAL A 647 3.46 4.18 34.45
N LEU A 648 3.35 4.67 35.69
CA LEU A 648 2.22 5.48 36.12
C LEU A 648 2.14 6.80 35.34
N LEU A 649 3.28 7.49 35.17
CA LEU A 649 3.36 8.70 34.38
C LEU A 649 2.94 8.45 32.93
N GLU A 650 3.41 7.35 32.32
CA GLU A 650 3.03 6.95 30.96
C GLU A 650 1.52 6.75 30.85
N PHE A 651 0.92 6.00 31.78
CA PHE A 651 -0.50 5.71 31.77
C PHE A 651 -1.36 6.98 31.84
N TYR A 652 -1.02 7.90 32.74
CA TYR A 652 -1.78 9.14 32.94
C TYR A 652 -1.55 10.18 31.83
N THR A 653 -0.34 10.26 31.27
CA THR A 653 0.00 11.29 30.27
C THR A 653 -0.30 10.87 28.83
N ARG A 654 -0.64 9.60 28.59
CA ARG A 654 -0.89 9.04 27.26
C ARG A 654 -1.98 9.75 26.46
N GLU A 655 -3.06 10.17 27.11
CA GLU A 655 -4.19 10.86 26.46
C GLU A 655 -4.06 12.39 26.49
N MET A 656 -2.98 12.93 27.07
CA MET A 656 -2.77 14.37 27.10
C MET A 656 -2.60 14.93 25.67
N PRO A 657 -3.29 16.03 25.30
CA PRO A 657 -3.26 16.58 23.95
C PRO A 657 -1.87 16.73 23.30
N PRO A 658 -0.81 17.25 23.98
CA PRO A 658 0.50 17.40 23.36
C PRO A 658 1.23 16.06 23.14
N ARG A 659 0.88 15.01 23.88
CA ARG A 659 1.58 13.71 23.86
C ARG A 659 0.82 12.63 23.09
N LYS A 660 -0.50 12.80 22.93
CA LYS A 660 -1.40 11.82 22.33
C LYS A 660 -0.94 11.35 20.96
N GLU A 661 -0.53 12.26 20.08
CA GLU A 661 -0.05 11.87 18.73
C GLU A 661 1.19 10.97 18.79
N SER A 662 2.14 11.28 19.68
CA SER A 662 3.34 10.45 19.88
C SER A 662 2.98 9.08 20.45
N SER A 663 2.07 9.02 21.44
CA SER A 663 1.64 7.76 22.04
C SER A 663 0.87 6.89 21.04
N GLU A 664 -0.07 7.47 20.29
CA GLU A 664 -0.78 6.79 19.20
C GLU A 664 0.17 6.29 18.13
N LYS A 665 1.19 7.09 17.75
CA LYS A 665 2.26 6.66 16.84
C LYS A 665 2.98 5.43 17.37
N LEU A 666 3.39 5.41 18.65
CA LEU A 666 4.05 4.25 19.26
C LEU A 666 3.16 2.99 19.28
N ILE A 667 1.90 3.13 19.69
CA ILE A 667 0.92 2.02 19.72
C ILE A 667 0.70 1.47 18.31
N ARG A 668 0.57 2.37 17.32
CA ARG A 668 0.46 2.01 15.91
C ARG A 668 1.71 1.23 15.45
N ARG A 669 2.93 1.69 15.79
CA ARG A 669 4.17 0.98 15.46
C ARG A 669 4.22 -0.43 16.06
N LEU A 670 3.80 -0.59 17.31
CA LEU A 670 3.74 -1.89 17.97
C LEU A 670 2.73 -2.81 17.27
N ARG A 671 1.56 -2.29 16.89
CA ARG A 671 0.55 -3.02 16.13
C ARG A 671 1.05 -3.44 14.74
N GLU A 672 1.65 -2.51 13.99
CA GLU A 672 2.25 -2.77 12.68
C GLU A 672 3.34 -3.85 12.78
N TRP A 673 4.18 -3.76 13.81
CA TRP A 673 5.21 -4.75 14.07
C TRP A 673 4.62 -6.13 14.41
N TRP A 674 3.54 -6.18 15.21
CA TRP A 674 2.87 -7.43 15.57
C TRP A 674 2.18 -8.12 14.39
N VAL A 675 1.51 -7.36 13.51
CA VAL A 675 0.86 -7.87 12.30
C VAL A 675 1.87 -8.54 11.37
N ARG A 676 3.09 -7.99 11.30
CA ARG A 676 4.17 -8.51 10.45
C ARG A 676 4.68 -9.91 10.84
N ILE A 677 4.50 -10.33 12.08
CA ILE A 677 5.05 -11.62 12.54
C ILE A 677 4.16 -12.74 11.99
N PRO A 678 4.68 -13.64 11.13
CA PRO A 678 3.91 -14.78 10.64
C PRO A 678 3.64 -15.77 11.78
N ALA A 679 2.53 -16.49 11.70
CA ALA A 679 2.29 -17.61 12.59
C ALA A 679 3.16 -18.81 12.17
N ALA A 680 3.58 -19.63 13.13
CA ALA A 680 4.27 -20.88 12.81
C ALA A 680 3.31 -21.84 12.06
N PRO A 681 3.75 -22.52 10.98
CA PRO A 681 2.89 -23.40 10.20
C PRO A 681 2.47 -24.63 11.03
N VAL A 682 1.21 -25.00 10.91
CA VAL A 682 0.58 -26.13 11.62
C VAL A 682 0.23 -27.21 10.59
N GLN A 683 0.63 -28.46 10.83
CA GLN A 683 0.24 -29.62 10.00
C GLN A 683 -0.63 -30.55 10.85
N LEU A 684 -1.91 -30.68 10.48
CA LEU A 684 -2.82 -31.64 11.10
C LEU A 684 -2.50 -33.04 10.59
N ILE A 685 -2.17 -33.98 11.47
CA ILE A 685 -1.97 -35.39 11.10
C ILE A 685 -3.21 -36.17 11.49
N LYS A 686 -3.86 -36.81 10.50
CA LYS A 686 -4.93 -37.78 10.75
C LYS A 686 -4.33 -39.05 11.40
N PRO A 687 -4.91 -39.58 12.49
CA PRO A 687 -4.45 -40.84 13.06
C PRO A 687 -4.62 -41.99 12.04
N PRO A 688 -3.72 -42.98 12.01
CA PRO A 688 -3.84 -44.11 11.11
C PRO A 688 -5.11 -44.90 11.42
N ALA A 689 -5.94 -45.15 10.41
CA ALA A 689 -7.12 -45.99 10.54
C ALA A 689 -6.70 -47.38 11.04
N THR A 690 -7.12 -47.74 12.25
CA THR A 690 -7.00 -49.10 12.77
C THR A 690 -7.73 -50.05 11.82
N LYS A 691 -6.98 -50.88 11.10
CA LYS A 691 -7.52 -52.01 10.32
C LYS A 691 -8.36 -52.87 11.26
N GLN A 692 -9.66 -52.93 11.02
CA GLN A 692 -10.52 -53.94 11.62
C GLN A 692 -10.05 -55.32 11.12
N THR A 693 -9.32 -56.05 11.95
CA THR A 693 -9.17 -57.49 11.81
C THR A 693 -10.53 -58.13 12.02
N LYS A 694 -11.13 -58.63 10.93
CA LYS A 694 -12.22 -59.61 11.00
C LYS A 694 -11.73 -60.80 11.82
N VAL A 695 -12.30 -60.99 13.00
CA VAL A 695 -12.28 -62.27 13.70
C VAL A 695 -13.62 -62.92 13.41
N ASN A 696 -13.57 -64.00 12.62
CA ASN A 696 -14.70 -64.90 12.43
C ASN A 696 -15.07 -65.50 13.78
N ASN A 697 -16.36 -65.49 14.11
CA ASN A 697 -17.07 -66.58 14.79
C ASN A 697 -18.46 -66.69 14.16
#